data_AF-A0A942PA41-F1
#
_entry.id   AF-A0A942PA41-F1
#
_cell.length_a   1.000
_cell.length_b   1.000
_cell.length_c   1.000
_cell.angle_alpha   90.00
_cell.angle_beta   90.00
_cell.angle_gamma   90.00
#
_symmetry.space_group_name_H-M   'P 1'
#
loop_
_entity.id
_entity.type
_entity.pdbx_description
1 polymer ?
#
loop_
_entity_poly.entity_id
_entity_poly.type
_entity_poly.pdbx_seq_one_letter_code
_entity_poly.pdbx_strand_id
1 'polypeptide(L)'
;MSKKILGLDLGTNSIGWALVEQNFENKYGKILGMGSRIIPMSQDIIGEFGKGNSVSQTAERTRFRSIRRLRERYLLRRERLHRVLNVLGFLPEHYAAEIDFEKRLGKFLDESEPKVAWKKNNEGKFEFLFQKSFAEMIEDFKSSGQEIKIPYDWTIYYLRKKALMAKIEKEELAWLILNFNQKRGYYQLRGEDDEIPSNIKEYVELLTVVKIEKGEPDKKNNKKYWYNITLNNGWVYSATFSSEPQWLNAEKEFLVTEELDENGDIKIVKDRKQDKEGKEKRKITPLPTFDEIDLMSKADQDKIYKKIKAKTEVTISNSGKTVGAYIYDTLLQKPQQKIRGKLIRTIERKFYKEELKDILQKQIELQPELFSNDLYNESVRELYRNNDAHQLQLSKKDFVHLFLEDIIFFQRPLRSQKSSIGNCTLEYRKYKDETGTEHTQWLKIIPKSNPYYQEYRLWQWIYNLSIYKKDDDSNVTTEFLNGPEDWEALFELLNNRKEVEQKTLIKYFLEQKGFKGKMLAAEVEKYRWNYVEDKKYPCNETKTQISSRLEKVQGISTGFLTREIEQQLWHIIYSVTDKIDYEKALKSFAFKHQLDEKSFIEVFKKFPPFKSDYGSYSEKAIKKLLPLLRLGKYWSWDAIDKNSKDRIQKILSGEYDETIRDKIRDKAFHLKQEDHFQGLQLWLAQYIVYGRHSEAAEIGKWNSVDDLEQYLQDFKQHSL
;
A
#
# COMPACT_ATOMS: atom_id res chain seq x y z
N MET A 1 30.48 19.42 48.58
CA MET A 1 30.13 17.96 48.51
C MET A 1 30.68 17.35 47.21
N SER A 2 31.31 16.16 47.23
CA SER A 2 31.72 15.49 45.99
C SER A 2 30.54 14.78 45.33
N LYS A 3 30.42 14.88 44.00
CA LYS A 3 29.42 14.18 43.19
C LYS A 3 30.13 13.22 42.24
N LYS A 4 29.57 12.03 42.06
CA LYS A 4 30.00 11.09 41.01
C LYS A 4 29.17 11.32 39.75
N ILE A 5 29.83 11.44 38.60
CA ILE A 5 29.21 11.73 37.30
C ILE A 5 29.64 10.63 36.33
N LEU A 6 28.67 9.97 35.69
CA LEU A 6 28.89 9.01 34.62
C LEU A 6 28.66 9.71 33.28
N GLY A 7 29.73 9.87 32.49
CA GLY A 7 29.66 10.28 31.09
C GLY A 7 29.55 9.05 30.20
N LEU A 8 28.63 9.09 29.23
CA LEU A 8 28.46 8.05 28.21
C LEU A 8 28.60 8.67 26.83
N ASP A 9 29.50 8.12 26.01
CA ASP A 9 29.63 8.40 24.59
C ASP A 9 29.06 7.22 23.80
N LEU A 10 27.89 7.41 23.19
CA LEU A 10 27.13 6.38 22.51
C LEU A 10 27.41 6.43 21.01
N GLY A 11 28.41 5.67 20.57
CA GLY A 11 28.72 5.46 19.16
C GLY A 11 27.82 4.39 18.51
N THR A 12 27.95 4.24 17.20
CA THR A 12 27.18 3.24 16.41
C THR A 12 27.59 1.81 16.71
N ASN A 13 28.85 1.60 17.12
CA ASN A 13 29.46 0.29 17.41
C ASN A 13 30.24 0.27 18.73
N SER A 14 30.15 1.32 19.53
CA SER A 14 30.91 1.45 20.77
C SER A 14 30.18 2.29 21.80
N ILE A 15 30.38 1.96 23.06
CA ILE A 15 29.92 2.75 24.20
C ILE A 15 31.14 3.12 25.01
N GLY A 16 31.60 4.36 24.85
CA GLY A 16 32.61 4.96 25.72
C GLY A 16 31.96 5.34 27.04
N TRP A 17 32.61 5.06 28.16
CA TRP A 17 32.13 5.48 29.47
C TRP A 17 33.26 6.01 30.33
N ALA A 18 32.96 7.02 31.16
CA ALA A 18 33.87 7.54 32.15
C ALA A 18 33.09 7.92 33.42
N LEU A 19 33.59 7.47 34.57
CA LEU A 19 33.08 7.82 35.88
C LEU A 19 34.06 8.79 36.53
N VAL A 20 33.61 10.00 36.85
CA VAL A 20 34.42 11.04 37.50
C VAL A 20 33.80 11.44 38.83
N GLU A 21 34.65 11.71 39.81
CA GLU A 21 34.26 12.36 41.07
C GLU A 21 34.65 13.82 40.99
N GLN A 22 33.70 14.74 41.17
CA GLN A 22 33.93 16.17 41.08
C GLN A 22 33.37 16.90 42.30
N ASN A 23 34.19 17.75 42.89
CA ASN A 23 33.77 18.75 43.88
C ASN A 23 33.70 20.11 43.20
N PHE A 24 32.47 20.59 42.98
CA PHE A 24 32.20 21.84 42.25
C PHE A 24 32.69 23.10 43.00
N GLU A 25 32.72 23.08 44.32
CA GLU A 25 33.15 24.23 45.15
C GLU A 25 34.66 24.40 45.09
N ASN A 26 35.40 23.30 45.21
CA ASN A 26 36.86 23.31 45.25
C ASN A 26 37.51 23.18 43.86
N LYS A 27 36.71 23.16 42.78
CA LYS A 27 37.15 22.91 41.39
C LYS A 27 38.09 21.71 41.23
N TYR A 28 37.94 20.71 42.09
CA TYR A 28 38.77 19.52 42.11
C TYR A 28 37.97 18.33 41.60
N GLY A 29 38.58 17.50 40.75
CA GLY A 29 37.97 16.26 40.29
C GLY A 29 39.00 15.19 39.97
N LYS A 30 38.57 13.92 40.06
CA LYS A 30 39.38 12.76 39.69
C LYS A 30 38.57 11.77 38.87
N ILE A 31 39.25 11.03 37.99
CA ILE A 31 38.63 9.95 37.22
C ILE A 31 38.66 8.69 38.09
N LEU A 32 37.49 8.11 38.33
CA LEU A 32 37.32 6.85 39.08
C LEU A 32 37.43 5.63 38.18
N GLY A 33 37.06 5.77 36.90
CA GLY A 33 37.16 4.69 35.92
C GLY A 33 36.77 5.19 34.53
N MET A 34 37.30 4.53 33.51
CA MET A 34 36.90 4.76 32.12
C MET A 34 37.04 3.47 31.34
N GLY A 35 36.31 3.35 30.24
CA GLY A 35 36.43 2.21 29.35
C GLY A 35 35.66 2.43 28.06
N SER A 36 35.81 1.47 27.15
CA SER A 36 35.02 1.41 25.93
C SER A 36 34.49 -0.01 25.75
N ARG A 37 33.17 -0.13 25.58
CA ARG A 37 32.52 -1.37 25.20
C ARG A 37 32.34 -1.37 23.70
N ILE A 38 33.13 -2.18 22.99
CA ILE A 38 32.96 -2.39 21.56
C ILE A 38 31.87 -3.44 21.34
N ILE A 39 30.91 -3.12 20.47
CA ILE A 39 29.86 -4.04 20.04
C ILE A 39 30.37 -4.70 18.75
N PRO A 40 30.64 -6.02 18.75
CA PRO A 40 31.22 -6.69 17.60
C PRO A 40 30.23 -6.69 16.43
N MET A 41 30.64 -6.09 15.30
CA MET A 41 29.92 -6.10 14.02
C MET A 41 30.91 -6.42 12.89
N SER A 42 30.44 -7.06 11.82
CA SER A 42 31.27 -7.34 10.65
C SER A 42 31.61 -6.05 9.89
N GLN A 43 32.76 -6.04 9.22
CA GLN A 43 33.25 -4.89 8.47
C GLN A 43 32.30 -4.49 7.32
N ASP A 44 31.61 -5.46 6.73
CA ASP A 44 30.58 -5.21 5.70
C ASP A 44 29.37 -4.44 6.26
N ILE A 45 28.90 -4.78 7.47
CA ILE A 45 27.78 -4.09 8.12
C ILE A 45 28.18 -2.65 8.48
N ILE A 46 29.42 -2.45 8.95
CA ILE A 46 29.96 -1.12 9.25
C ILE A 46 30.06 -0.29 7.97
N GLY A 47 30.55 -0.90 6.88
CA GLY A 47 30.67 -0.26 5.57
C GLY A 47 29.31 0.12 4.95
N GLU A 48 28.29 -0.73 5.08
CA GLU A 48 26.93 -0.42 4.62
C GLU A 48 26.26 0.66 5.50
N PHE A 49 26.43 0.60 6.82
CA PHE A 49 25.91 1.61 7.74
C PHE A 49 26.53 2.98 7.47
N GLY A 50 27.86 3.05 7.25
CA GLY A 50 28.55 4.28 6.87
C GLY A 50 28.10 4.87 5.53
N LYS A 51 27.57 4.04 4.62
CA LYS A 51 26.94 4.47 3.36
C LYS A 51 25.46 4.88 3.53
N GLY A 52 24.91 4.79 4.75
CA GLY A 52 23.52 5.11 5.06
C GLY A 52 22.52 3.97 4.80
N ASN A 53 23.00 2.74 4.53
CA ASN A 53 22.14 1.58 4.31
C ASN A 53 21.92 0.83 5.64
N SER A 54 20.66 0.74 6.07
CA SER A 54 20.26 -0.01 7.28
C SER A 54 20.00 -1.49 6.97
N VAL A 55 21.06 -2.26 6.77
CA VAL A 55 20.92 -3.72 6.56
C VAL A 55 20.82 -4.44 7.90
N SER A 56 19.60 -4.88 8.25
CA SER A 56 19.34 -5.66 9.46
C SER A 56 19.34 -7.16 9.15
N GLN A 57 20.11 -7.95 9.91
CA GLN A 57 20.04 -9.43 9.87
C GLN A 57 18.59 -9.95 10.05
N THR A 58 17.75 -9.21 10.78
CA THR A 58 16.33 -9.52 10.98
C THR A 58 15.52 -9.43 9.68
N ALA A 59 15.90 -8.57 8.74
CA ALA A 59 15.26 -8.46 7.42
C ALA A 59 15.46 -9.76 6.61
N GLU A 60 16.68 -10.30 6.61
CA GLU A 60 17.01 -11.55 5.92
C GLU A 60 16.29 -12.75 6.56
N ARG A 61 16.32 -12.86 7.89
CA ARG A 61 15.53 -13.86 8.62
C ARG A 61 14.04 -13.77 8.26
N THR A 62 13.50 -12.56 8.17
CA THR A 62 12.10 -12.31 7.78
C THR A 62 11.82 -12.73 6.34
N ARG A 63 12.75 -12.46 5.40
CA ARG A 63 12.67 -12.91 4.01
C ARG A 63 12.60 -14.44 3.92
N PHE A 64 13.52 -15.16 4.56
CA PHE A 64 13.50 -16.62 4.56
C PHE A 64 12.24 -17.20 5.21
N ARG A 65 11.78 -16.60 6.33
CA ARG A 65 10.51 -16.96 6.96
C ARG A 65 9.31 -16.76 6.01
N SER A 66 9.31 -15.69 5.23
CA SER A 66 8.27 -15.43 4.23
C SER A 66 8.25 -16.50 3.14
N ILE A 67 9.42 -16.85 2.59
CA ILE A 67 9.58 -17.90 1.56
C ILE A 67 9.06 -19.24 2.08
N ARG A 68 9.43 -19.65 3.30
CA ARG A 68 8.95 -20.89 3.92
C ARG A 68 7.42 -20.91 4.06
N ARG A 69 6.82 -19.80 4.51
CA ARG A 69 5.35 -19.67 4.61
C ARG A 69 4.67 -19.75 3.25
N LEU A 70 5.26 -19.16 2.20
CA LEU A 70 4.71 -19.24 0.84
C LEU A 70 4.75 -20.66 0.31
N ARG A 71 5.87 -21.37 0.51
CA ARG A 71 6.01 -22.80 0.17
C ARG A 71 4.97 -23.64 0.91
N GLU A 72 4.88 -23.49 2.22
CA GLU A 72 3.91 -24.24 3.04
C GLU A 72 2.48 -24.02 2.58
N ARG A 73 2.09 -22.77 2.30
CA ARG A 73 0.74 -22.47 1.79
C ARG A 73 0.47 -23.09 0.42
N TYR A 74 1.49 -23.20 -0.43
CA TYR A 74 1.38 -23.89 -1.71
C TYR A 74 1.18 -25.39 -1.53
N LEU A 75 1.94 -26.00 -0.61
CA LEU A 75 1.81 -27.42 -0.26
C LEU A 75 0.43 -27.72 0.33
N LEU A 76 -0.03 -26.93 1.31
CA LEU A 76 -1.37 -27.10 1.91
C LEU A 76 -2.50 -27.03 0.88
N ARG A 77 -2.41 -26.15 -0.12
CA ARG A 77 -3.41 -26.12 -1.21
C ARG A 77 -3.33 -27.36 -2.08
N ARG A 78 -2.12 -27.82 -2.40
CA ARG A 78 -1.91 -29.05 -3.18
C ARG A 78 -2.46 -30.27 -2.44
N GLU A 79 -2.17 -30.38 -1.15
CA GLU A 79 -2.67 -31.47 -0.28
C GLU A 79 -4.20 -31.48 -0.25
N ARG A 80 -4.83 -30.31 -0.12
CA ARG A 80 -6.29 -30.19 -0.21
C ARG A 80 -6.84 -30.61 -1.58
N LEU A 81 -6.17 -30.24 -2.68
CA LEU A 81 -6.55 -30.70 -4.02
C LEU A 81 -6.38 -32.21 -4.17
N HIS A 82 -5.30 -32.80 -3.67
CA HIS A 82 -5.11 -34.25 -3.71
C HIS A 82 -6.26 -34.99 -3.04
N ARG A 83 -6.68 -34.53 -1.86
CA ARG A 83 -7.79 -35.15 -1.12
C ARG A 83 -9.10 -35.10 -1.89
N VAL A 84 -9.45 -33.94 -2.45
CA VAL A 84 -10.67 -33.79 -3.27
C VAL A 84 -10.59 -34.63 -4.55
N LEU A 85 -9.47 -34.57 -5.28
CA LEU A 85 -9.29 -35.33 -6.51
C LEU A 85 -9.26 -36.85 -6.28
N ASN A 86 -8.84 -37.29 -5.09
CA ASN A 86 -8.90 -38.69 -4.68
C ASN A 86 -10.34 -39.14 -4.40
N VAL A 87 -11.14 -38.34 -3.69
CA VAL A 87 -12.58 -38.60 -3.48
C VAL A 87 -13.32 -38.69 -4.83
N LEU A 88 -12.96 -37.82 -5.78
CA LEU A 88 -13.53 -37.84 -7.13
C LEU A 88 -13.00 -39.00 -8.00
N GLY A 89 -11.92 -39.68 -7.60
CA GLY A 89 -11.30 -40.74 -8.40
C GLY A 89 -10.65 -40.22 -9.69
N PHE A 90 -10.16 -38.97 -9.70
CA PHE A 90 -9.54 -38.33 -10.87
C PHE A 90 -8.02 -38.49 -10.91
N LEU A 91 -7.37 -38.88 -9.80
CA LEU A 91 -5.93 -39.04 -9.77
C LEU A 91 -5.49 -40.33 -10.49
N PRO A 92 -4.46 -40.30 -11.34
CA PRO A 92 -3.84 -41.52 -11.86
C PRO A 92 -3.34 -42.43 -10.74
N GLU A 93 -3.43 -43.74 -10.93
CA GLU A 93 -3.04 -44.75 -9.92
C GLU A 93 -1.59 -44.57 -9.44
N HIS A 94 -0.64 -44.38 -10.38
CA HIS A 94 0.78 -44.20 -10.05
C HIS A 94 1.03 -42.95 -9.20
N TYR A 95 0.18 -41.94 -9.33
CA TYR A 95 0.29 -40.69 -8.60
C TYR A 95 -0.39 -40.78 -7.23
N ALA A 96 -1.58 -41.38 -7.18
CA ALA A 96 -2.33 -41.59 -5.95
C ALA A 96 -1.62 -42.55 -4.98
N ALA A 97 -0.96 -43.59 -5.48
CA ALA A 97 -0.22 -44.57 -4.67
C ALA A 97 0.94 -43.94 -3.86
N GLU A 98 1.47 -42.80 -4.32
CA GLU A 98 2.56 -42.07 -3.68
C GLU A 98 2.06 -41.01 -2.69
N ILE A 99 0.74 -40.93 -2.45
CA ILE A 99 0.11 -39.96 -1.55
C ILE A 99 -0.48 -40.68 -0.35
N ASP A 100 -0.17 -40.18 0.84
CA ASP A 100 -0.75 -40.65 2.10
C ASP A 100 -2.13 -40.01 2.32
N PHE A 101 -3.18 -40.82 2.24
CA PHE A 101 -4.56 -40.40 2.51
C PHE A 101 -5.07 -40.84 3.90
N GLU A 102 -4.24 -41.51 4.70
CA GLU A 102 -4.65 -42.06 6.00
C GLU A 102 -4.08 -41.24 7.17
N LYS A 103 -2.75 -41.07 7.21
CA LYS A 103 -2.04 -40.45 8.33
C LYS A 103 -1.70 -39.00 8.02
N ARG A 104 -1.05 -38.74 6.88
CA ARG A 104 -0.64 -37.41 6.43
C ARG A 104 -1.45 -36.95 5.22
N LEU A 105 -2.75 -36.78 5.45
CA LEU A 105 -3.79 -36.51 4.45
C LEU A 105 -3.34 -35.60 3.30
N GLY A 106 -3.18 -36.18 2.10
CA GLY A 106 -2.86 -35.47 0.86
C GLY A 106 -1.37 -35.14 0.67
N LYS A 107 -0.49 -35.54 1.59
CA LYS A 107 0.97 -35.37 1.47
C LYS A 107 1.58 -36.54 0.73
N PHE A 108 2.66 -36.30 0.01
CA PHE A 108 3.44 -37.39 -0.56
C PHE A 108 4.09 -38.22 0.54
N LEU A 109 4.37 -39.49 0.21
CA LEU A 109 5.23 -40.35 1.00
C LEU A 109 6.65 -39.76 1.08
N ASP A 110 7.43 -40.20 2.07
CA ASP A 110 8.77 -39.65 2.25
C ASP A 110 9.64 -39.95 1.03
N GLU A 111 10.37 -38.92 0.58
CA GLU A 111 11.22 -38.94 -0.61
C GLU A 111 10.50 -39.20 -1.95
N SER A 112 9.16 -39.12 -1.99
CA SER A 112 8.39 -39.20 -3.23
C SER A 112 7.78 -37.84 -3.63
N GLU A 113 7.87 -37.52 -4.93
CA GLU A 113 7.17 -36.39 -5.55
C GLU A 113 6.98 -36.70 -7.06
N PRO A 114 6.09 -37.65 -7.41
CA PRO A 114 5.86 -37.99 -8.80
C PRO A 114 5.26 -36.81 -9.56
N LYS A 115 5.42 -36.81 -10.89
CA LYS A 115 4.69 -35.90 -11.77
C LYS A 115 3.43 -36.61 -12.28
N VAL A 116 2.28 -35.93 -12.22
CA VAL A 116 0.99 -36.47 -12.69
C VAL A 116 1.09 -37.04 -14.11
N ALA A 117 1.77 -36.31 -15.00
CA ALA A 117 1.87 -36.68 -16.42
C ALA A 117 2.89 -37.79 -16.74
N TRP A 118 3.71 -38.21 -15.79
CA TRP A 118 4.82 -39.15 -16.04
C TRP A 118 4.73 -40.35 -15.10
N LYS A 119 4.54 -41.55 -15.67
CA LYS A 119 4.55 -42.83 -14.94
C LYS A 119 5.84 -43.59 -15.22
N LYS A 120 6.32 -44.39 -14.27
CA LYS A 120 7.41 -45.34 -14.53
C LYS A 120 6.82 -46.62 -15.14
N ASN A 121 7.40 -47.10 -16.22
CA ASN A 121 7.06 -48.40 -16.79
C ASN A 121 7.77 -49.54 -16.01
N ASN A 122 7.51 -50.80 -16.41
CA ASN A 122 8.12 -51.99 -15.80
C ASN A 122 9.66 -52.03 -15.90
N GLU A 123 10.25 -51.24 -16.81
CA GLU A 123 11.70 -51.09 -16.98
C GLU A 123 12.28 -49.89 -16.20
N GLY A 124 11.45 -49.18 -15.42
CA GLY A 124 11.85 -48.00 -14.65
C GLY A 124 12.01 -46.71 -15.47
N LYS A 125 11.69 -46.72 -16.77
CA LYS A 125 11.72 -45.53 -17.65
C LYS A 125 10.43 -44.72 -17.49
N PHE A 126 10.54 -43.40 -17.62
CA PHE A 126 9.39 -42.51 -17.56
C PHE A 126 8.63 -42.49 -18.90
N GLU A 127 7.35 -42.81 -18.83
CA GLU A 127 6.40 -42.74 -19.94
C GLU A 127 5.40 -41.61 -19.68
N PHE A 128 5.13 -40.81 -20.71
CA PHE A 128 4.13 -39.76 -20.63
C PHE A 128 2.72 -40.37 -20.76
N LEU A 129 1.84 -40.05 -19.82
CA LEU A 129 0.53 -40.68 -19.67
C LEU A 129 -0.48 -40.25 -20.74
N PHE A 130 -0.47 -38.97 -21.14
CA PHE A 130 -1.51 -38.38 -21.99
C PHE A 130 -1.16 -38.43 -23.49
N GLN A 131 -0.71 -39.58 -23.97
CA GLN A 131 -0.24 -39.74 -25.37
C GLN A 131 -1.30 -39.37 -26.41
N LYS A 132 -2.56 -39.70 -26.15
CA LYS A 132 -3.68 -39.41 -27.06
C LYS A 132 -3.82 -37.91 -27.32
N SER A 133 -3.92 -37.11 -26.26
CA SER A 133 -3.99 -35.64 -26.36
C SER A 133 -2.70 -35.03 -26.91
N PHE A 134 -1.54 -35.68 -26.70
CA PHE A 134 -0.30 -35.27 -27.36
C PHE A 134 -0.31 -35.54 -28.88
N ALA A 135 -0.87 -36.66 -29.33
CA ALA A 135 -1.02 -36.96 -30.75
C ALA A 135 -1.98 -35.98 -31.44
N GLU A 136 -3.13 -35.68 -30.82
CA GLU A 136 -4.08 -34.66 -31.32
C GLU A 136 -3.41 -33.28 -31.41
N MET A 137 -2.60 -32.91 -30.41
CA MET A 137 -1.82 -31.67 -30.44
C MET A 137 -0.80 -31.68 -31.59
N ILE A 138 -0.11 -32.79 -31.87
CA ILE A 138 0.82 -32.86 -33.00
C ILE A 138 0.10 -32.64 -34.33
N GLU A 139 -1.12 -33.16 -34.48
CA GLU A 139 -1.93 -32.93 -35.69
C GLU A 139 -2.22 -31.45 -35.90
N ASP A 140 -2.58 -30.71 -34.85
CA ASP A 140 -2.76 -29.24 -34.92
C ASP A 140 -1.50 -28.51 -35.43
N PHE A 141 -0.31 -28.91 -34.96
CA PHE A 141 0.97 -28.31 -35.39
C PHE A 141 1.30 -28.67 -36.84
N LYS A 142 1.03 -29.92 -37.26
CA LYS A 142 1.19 -30.33 -38.66
C LYS A 142 0.26 -29.54 -39.58
N SER A 143 -1.01 -29.40 -39.21
CA SER A 143 -1.98 -28.58 -39.94
C SER A 143 -1.58 -27.10 -40.01
N SER A 144 -0.82 -26.61 -39.02
CA SER A 144 -0.28 -25.26 -38.99
C SER A 144 1.04 -25.10 -39.78
N GLY A 145 1.50 -26.16 -40.46
CA GLY A 145 2.72 -26.14 -41.28
C GLY A 145 4.02 -26.21 -40.48
N GLN A 146 4.00 -26.72 -39.25
CA GLN A 146 5.16 -26.77 -38.37
C GLN A 146 5.55 -28.20 -38.01
N GLU A 147 6.58 -28.71 -38.67
CA GLU A 147 7.16 -30.03 -38.39
C GLU A 147 8.39 -29.90 -37.48
N ILE A 148 8.14 -29.67 -36.20
CA ILE A 148 9.19 -29.52 -35.18
C ILE A 148 9.06 -30.56 -34.08
N LYS A 149 10.14 -30.78 -33.33
CA LYS A 149 10.12 -31.64 -32.14
C LYS A 149 9.43 -30.90 -30.98
N ILE A 150 8.21 -31.31 -30.64
CA ILE A 150 7.38 -30.64 -29.62
C ILE A 150 7.57 -31.31 -28.25
N PRO A 151 7.81 -30.53 -27.17
CA PRO A 151 7.85 -31.08 -25.81
C PRO A 151 6.48 -31.59 -25.32
N TYR A 152 6.46 -32.75 -24.66
CA TYR A 152 5.24 -33.31 -24.03
C TYR A 152 4.58 -32.35 -23.02
N ASP A 153 5.37 -31.53 -22.32
CA ASP A 153 4.83 -30.59 -21.34
C ASP A 153 3.92 -29.51 -21.97
N TRP A 154 3.95 -29.30 -23.29
CA TRP A 154 3.07 -28.36 -23.97
C TRP A 154 1.62 -28.84 -24.07
N THR A 155 1.39 -30.15 -23.92
CA THR A 155 0.05 -30.74 -23.90
C THR A 155 -0.85 -30.09 -22.84
N ILE A 156 -0.28 -29.53 -21.76
CA ILE A 156 -1.08 -28.80 -20.76
C ILE A 156 -1.79 -27.56 -21.33
N TYR A 157 -1.16 -26.86 -22.29
CA TYR A 157 -1.75 -25.67 -22.90
C TYR A 157 -2.80 -26.05 -23.94
N TYR A 158 -2.54 -27.13 -24.68
CA TYR A 158 -3.54 -27.75 -25.55
C TYR A 158 -4.78 -28.17 -24.75
N LEU A 159 -4.60 -28.92 -23.66
CA LEU A 159 -5.70 -29.36 -22.79
C LEU A 159 -6.49 -28.19 -22.21
N ARG A 160 -5.83 -27.09 -21.81
CA ARG A 160 -6.51 -25.88 -21.35
C ARG A 160 -7.39 -25.23 -22.43
N LYS A 161 -6.98 -25.30 -23.70
CA LYS A 161 -7.81 -24.85 -24.83
C LYS A 161 -8.93 -25.86 -25.12
N LYS A 162 -8.61 -27.14 -25.21
CA LYS A 162 -9.57 -28.23 -25.50
C LYS A 162 -10.70 -28.31 -24.47
N ALA A 163 -10.38 -28.17 -23.18
CA ALA A 163 -11.35 -28.26 -22.08
C ALA A 163 -12.40 -27.14 -22.07
N LEU A 164 -12.23 -26.08 -22.88
CA LEU A 164 -13.25 -25.04 -23.06
C LEU A 164 -14.33 -25.43 -24.08
N MET A 165 -14.08 -26.46 -24.90
CA MET A 165 -14.95 -26.81 -26.05
C MET A 165 -15.37 -28.28 -26.04
N ALA A 166 -14.50 -29.18 -25.59
CA ALA A 166 -14.70 -30.62 -25.63
C ALA A 166 -14.42 -31.27 -24.27
N LYS A 167 -14.97 -32.48 -24.08
CA LYS A 167 -14.70 -33.29 -22.89
C LYS A 167 -13.23 -33.75 -22.88
N ILE A 168 -12.62 -33.72 -21.71
CA ILE A 168 -11.27 -34.25 -21.45
C ILE A 168 -11.34 -35.38 -20.43
N GLU A 169 -10.31 -36.22 -20.37
CA GLU A 169 -10.28 -37.34 -19.43
C GLU A 169 -10.15 -36.83 -17.98
N LYS A 170 -10.64 -37.60 -17.00
CA LYS A 170 -10.66 -37.17 -15.58
C LYS A 170 -9.25 -36.95 -15.03
N GLU A 171 -8.28 -37.77 -15.47
CA GLU A 171 -6.86 -37.64 -15.14
C GLU A 171 -6.22 -36.38 -15.76
N GLU A 172 -6.65 -36.01 -16.97
CA GLU A 172 -6.23 -34.77 -17.63
C GLU A 172 -6.77 -33.55 -16.90
N LEU A 173 -8.03 -33.62 -16.44
CA LEU A 173 -8.64 -32.57 -15.63
C LEU A 173 -7.96 -32.41 -14.26
N ALA A 174 -7.57 -33.51 -13.62
CA ALA A 174 -6.74 -33.47 -12.41
C ALA A 174 -5.40 -32.78 -12.66
N TRP A 175 -4.70 -33.13 -13.75
CA TRP A 175 -3.43 -32.50 -14.11
C TRP A 175 -3.59 -30.99 -14.34
N LEU A 176 -4.67 -30.59 -15.03
CA LEU A 176 -5.03 -29.19 -15.28
C LEU A 176 -5.31 -28.43 -13.98
N ILE A 177 -6.17 -28.94 -13.09
CA ILE A 177 -6.49 -28.30 -11.80
C ILE A 177 -5.23 -28.14 -10.94
N LEU A 178 -4.36 -29.16 -10.88
CA LEU A 178 -3.10 -29.09 -10.15
C LEU A 178 -2.12 -28.08 -10.78
N ASN A 179 -2.15 -27.89 -12.11
CA ASN A 179 -1.37 -26.85 -12.79
C ASN A 179 -1.77 -25.43 -12.33
N PHE A 180 -3.08 -25.17 -12.15
CA PHE A 180 -3.55 -23.87 -11.65
C PHE A 180 -3.11 -23.58 -10.21
N ASN A 181 -2.92 -24.59 -9.35
CA ASN A 181 -2.31 -24.36 -8.03
C ASN A 181 -0.86 -23.87 -8.14
N GLN A 182 -0.11 -24.35 -9.14
CA GLN A 182 1.25 -23.89 -9.43
C GLN A 182 1.26 -22.49 -10.06
N LYS A 183 0.29 -22.18 -10.93
CA LYS A 183 0.20 -20.93 -11.70
C LYS A 183 -1.17 -20.26 -11.51
N ARG A 184 -1.29 -19.49 -10.42
CA ARG A 184 -2.54 -18.80 -10.00
C ARG A 184 -2.52 -17.27 -10.12
N GLY A 185 -1.55 -16.70 -10.84
CA GLY A 185 -1.38 -15.25 -11.00
C GLY A 185 -1.10 -14.45 -9.71
N TYR A 186 -0.88 -13.16 -9.88
CA TYR A 186 -0.66 -12.21 -8.78
C TYR A 186 -1.96 -11.50 -8.41
N TYR A 187 -2.26 -11.36 -7.12
CA TYR A 187 -3.45 -10.67 -6.65
C TYR A 187 -3.05 -9.32 -6.10
N GLN A 188 -3.44 -8.25 -6.80
CA GLN A 188 -3.18 -6.88 -6.40
C GLN A 188 -4.17 -6.45 -5.33
N LEU A 189 -3.65 -5.83 -4.28
CA LEU A 189 -4.46 -5.11 -3.32
C LEU A 189 -4.78 -3.70 -3.83
N ARG A 190 -5.73 -3.01 -3.18
CA ARG A 190 -6.06 -1.62 -3.52
C ARG A 190 -4.81 -0.74 -3.37
N GLY A 191 -4.56 0.15 -4.33
CA GLY A 191 -3.42 1.07 -4.32
C GLY A 191 -2.09 0.48 -4.79
N GLU A 192 -2.04 -0.81 -5.14
CA GLU A 192 -0.90 -1.42 -5.87
C GLU A 192 -1.03 -1.27 -7.39
N ASP A 193 -2.17 -0.76 -7.86
CA ASP A 193 -2.37 -0.40 -9.26
C ASP A 193 -1.79 1.01 -9.48
N ASP A 194 -1.03 1.18 -10.55
CA ASP A 194 -0.74 2.54 -11.02
C ASP A 194 -2.05 3.07 -11.64
N GLU A 195 -2.54 4.22 -11.17
CA GLU A 195 -3.71 4.87 -11.76
C GLU A 195 -3.38 5.16 -13.23
N ILE A 196 -3.89 4.35 -14.17
CA ILE A 196 -4.04 4.77 -15.56
C ILE A 196 -5.32 5.60 -15.57
N PRO A 197 -5.23 6.93 -15.75
CA PRO A 197 -6.41 7.77 -15.87
C PRO A 197 -7.32 7.23 -16.98
N SER A 198 -8.64 7.29 -16.81
CA SER A 198 -9.58 6.76 -17.82
C SER A 198 -9.50 7.45 -19.17
N ASN A 199 -8.87 8.63 -19.23
CA ASN A 199 -8.55 9.35 -20.45
C ASN A 199 -7.18 8.94 -21.03
N ILE A 200 -6.60 7.81 -20.64
CA ILE A 200 -5.35 7.30 -21.19
C ILE A 200 -5.58 5.90 -21.76
N LYS A 201 -5.24 5.74 -23.03
CA LYS A 201 -5.24 4.45 -23.73
C LYS A 201 -3.79 4.00 -23.91
N GLU A 202 -3.46 2.82 -23.38
CA GLU A 202 -2.13 2.21 -23.56
C GLU A 202 -2.23 0.94 -24.41
N TYR A 203 -1.38 0.82 -25.42
CA TYR A 203 -1.23 -0.37 -26.25
C TYR A 203 0.22 -0.53 -26.70
N VAL A 204 0.55 -1.69 -27.27
CA VAL A 204 1.90 -1.98 -27.73
C VAL A 204 1.88 -2.28 -29.21
N GLU A 205 2.80 -1.64 -29.93
CA GLU A 205 3.06 -1.92 -31.33
C GLU A 205 4.48 -2.42 -31.54
N LEU A 206 4.63 -3.36 -32.47
CA LEU A 206 5.92 -3.79 -32.98
C LEU A 206 6.26 -2.90 -34.18
N LEU A 207 7.31 -2.10 -34.05
CA LEU A 207 7.69 -1.11 -35.05
C LEU A 207 9.15 -1.29 -35.45
N THR A 208 9.41 -1.12 -36.74
CA THR A 208 10.77 -1.19 -37.30
C THR A 208 11.37 0.20 -37.32
N VAL A 209 12.60 0.34 -36.85
CA VAL A 209 13.32 1.61 -36.88
C VAL A 209 13.88 1.84 -38.29
N VAL A 210 13.43 2.91 -38.94
CA VAL A 210 13.78 3.24 -40.33
C VAL A 210 14.89 4.28 -40.41
N LYS A 211 14.94 5.21 -39.45
CA LYS A 211 15.93 6.31 -39.46
C LYS A 211 16.34 6.70 -38.05
N ILE A 212 17.61 7.08 -37.88
CA ILE A 212 18.17 7.62 -36.63
C ILE A 212 18.91 8.91 -36.97
N GLU A 213 18.57 10.01 -36.31
CA GLU A 213 19.18 11.32 -36.50
C GLU A 213 19.76 11.83 -35.19
N LYS A 214 21.03 12.22 -35.20
CA LYS A 214 21.72 12.80 -34.05
C LYS A 214 21.37 14.28 -33.91
N GLY A 215 20.86 14.66 -32.74
CA GLY A 215 20.52 16.02 -32.37
C GLY A 215 21.52 16.66 -31.39
N GLU A 216 21.05 17.68 -30.67
CA GLU A 216 21.86 18.50 -29.75
C GLU A 216 22.31 17.72 -28.49
N PRO A 217 23.42 18.16 -27.85
CA PRO A 217 23.85 17.63 -26.56
C PRO A 217 22.81 17.92 -25.45
N ASP A 218 22.66 16.98 -24.51
CA ASP A 218 21.74 17.12 -23.37
C ASP A 218 22.23 18.20 -22.41
N LYS A 219 21.40 19.24 -22.20
CA LYS A 219 21.69 20.37 -21.31
C LYS A 219 21.95 19.96 -19.85
N LYS A 220 21.49 18.78 -19.41
CA LYS A 220 21.72 18.27 -18.05
C LYS A 220 22.93 17.34 -17.94
N ASN A 221 23.40 16.78 -19.05
CA ASN A 221 24.52 15.86 -19.06
C ASN A 221 25.25 15.90 -20.41
N ASN A 222 26.37 16.63 -20.45
CA ASN A 222 27.16 16.84 -21.65
C ASN A 222 27.77 15.56 -22.27
N LYS A 223 27.64 14.40 -21.60
CA LYS A 223 28.06 13.08 -22.12
C LYS A 223 26.94 12.33 -22.87
N LYS A 224 25.79 12.98 -23.10
CA LYS A 224 24.64 12.41 -23.82
C LYS A 224 24.17 13.36 -24.93
N TYR A 225 23.72 12.79 -26.05
CA TYR A 225 23.13 13.52 -27.17
C TYR A 225 21.68 13.09 -27.36
N TRP A 226 20.83 14.00 -27.80
CA TRP A 226 19.49 13.66 -28.27
C TRP A 226 19.58 12.90 -29.59
N TYR A 227 18.75 11.88 -29.76
CA TYR A 227 18.56 11.16 -31.01
C TYR A 227 17.07 11.10 -31.34
N ASN A 228 16.71 11.42 -32.57
CA ASN A 228 15.37 11.25 -33.13
C ASN A 228 15.33 9.96 -33.94
N ILE A 229 14.45 9.04 -33.57
CA ILE A 229 14.33 7.71 -34.15
C ILE A 229 12.98 7.62 -34.86
N THR A 230 12.99 7.53 -36.19
CA THR A 230 11.78 7.42 -37.02
C THR A 230 11.41 5.95 -37.22
N LEU A 231 10.14 5.63 -36.98
CA LEU A 231 9.54 4.30 -37.06
C LEU A 231 8.84 4.11 -38.42
N ASN A 232 8.62 2.85 -38.82
CA ASN A 232 8.00 2.48 -40.10
C ASN A 232 6.58 3.02 -40.31
N ASN A 233 5.85 3.31 -39.24
CA ASN A 233 4.53 3.94 -39.28
C ASN A 233 4.58 5.49 -39.30
N GLY A 234 5.76 6.08 -39.45
CA GLY A 234 5.97 7.52 -39.52
C GLY A 234 6.09 8.22 -38.15
N TRP A 235 5.93 7.49 -37.04
CA TRP A 235 6.12 8.06 -35.71
C TRP A 235 7.60 8.33 -35.38
N VAL A 236 7.84 9.32 -34.52
CA VAL A 236 9.19 9.72 -34.10
C VAL A 236 9.33 9.55 -32.57
N TYR A 237 10.36 8.82 -32.15
CA TYR A 237 10.76 8.67 -30.76
C TYR A 237 12.06 9.44 -30.50
N SER A 238 12.04 10.36 -29.53
CA SER A 238 13.22 11.18 -29.17
C SER A 238 13.74 10.81 -27.79
N ALA A 239 15.03 10.48 -27.67
CA ALA A 239 15.67 10.16 -26.40
C ALA A 239 17.18 10.48 -26.37
N THR A 240 17.76 10.53 -25.17
CA THR A 240 19.18 10.83 -25.00
C THR A 240 20.02 9.56 -24.83
N PHE A 241 21.10 9.44 -25.60
CA PHE A 241 22.05 8.32 -25.54
C PHE A 241 23.50 8.83 -25.46
N SER A 242 24.38 8.05 -24.85
CA SER A 242 25.82 8.35 -24.78
C SER A 242 26.56 8.03 -26.08
N SER A 243 26.04 7.08 -26.84
CA SER A 243 26.50 6.69 -28.17
C SER A 243 25.29 6.45 -29.06
N GLU A 244 25.48 6.47 -30.38
CA GLU A 244 24.39 6.21 -31.31
C GLU A 244 23.79 4.81 -31.09
N PRO A 245 22.46 4.71 -30.91
CA PRO A 245 21.82 3.43 -30.69
C PRO A 245 21.86 2.59 -31.97
N GLN A 246 22.35 1.34 -31.88
CA GLN A 246 22.39 0.38 -32.99
C GLN A 246 21.02 -0.24 -33.25
N TRP A 247 20.01 0.59 -33.51
CA TRP A 247 18.61 0.14 -33.68
C TRP A 247 18.15 0.17 -35.13
N LEU A 248 18.95 0.68 -36.06
CA LEU A 248 18.58 0.80 -37.46
C LEU A 248 18.18 -0.57 -38.04
N ASN A 249 17.02 -0.64 -38.70
CA ASN A 249 16.40 -1.85 -39.25
C ASN A 249 16.03 -2.92 -38.22
N ALA A 250 16.13 -2.66 -36.92
CA ALA A 250 15.68 -3.58 -35.89
C ALA A 250 14.17 -3.44 -35.63
N GLU A 251 13.48 -4.57 -35.50
CA GLU A 251 12.12 -4.61 -34.96
C GLU A 251 12.15 -4.46 -33.44
N LYS A 252 11.46 -3.46 -32.91
CA LYS A 252 11.35 -3.22 -31.47
C LYS A 252 9.91 -3.01 -31.06
N GLU A 253 9.59 -3.46 -29.85
CA GLU A 253 8.27 -3.24 -29.25
C GLU A 253 8.23 -1.89 -28.56
N PHE A 254 7.19 -1.10 -28.81
CA PHE A 254 6.99 0.20 -28.20
C PHE A 254 5.67 0.25 -27.44
N LEU A 255 5.71 0.72 -26.19
CA LEU A 255 4.52 1.09 -25.44
C LEU A 255 4.06 2.46 -25.92
N VAL A 256 2.84 2.51 -26.45
CA VAL A 256 2.17 3.71 -26.92
C VAL A 256 1.13 4.11 -25.88
N THR A 257 1.23 5.33 -25.37
CA THR A 257 0.30 5.93 -24.43
C THR A 257 -0.37 7.12 -25.12
N GLU A 258 -1.66 7.04 -25.39
CA GLU A 258 -2.47 8.11 -25.98
C GLU A 258 -3.35 8.75 -24.90
N GLU A 259 -3.29 10.07 -24.75
CA GLU A 259 -4.27 10.81 -23.95
C GLU A 259 -5.50 11.14 -24.79
N LEU A 260 -6.67 10.78 -24.30
CA LEU A 260 -7.97 11.07 -24.89
C LEU A 260 -8.55 12.37 -24.31
N ASP A 261 -9.40 13.03 -25.08
CA ASP A 261 -10.23 14.16 -24.66
C ASP A 261 -11.59 13.69 -24.07
N GLU A 262 -12.46 14.65 -23.76
CA GLU A 262 -13.78 14.38 -23.16
C GLU A 262 -14.75 13.64 -24.10
N ASN A 263 -14.47 13.66 -25.42
CA ASN A 263 -15.27 12.98 -26.45
C ASN A 263 -14.75 11.58 -26.79
N GLY A 264 -13.57 11.22 -26.27
CA GLY A 264 -12.93 9.92 -26.52
C GLY A 264 -11.94 9.92 -27.69
N ASP A 265 -11.64 11.09 -28.27
CA ASP A 265 -10.66 11.25 -29.35
C ASP A 265 -9.28 11.57 -28.80
N ILE A 266 -8.21 11.34 -29.58
CA ILE A 266 -6.84 11.63 -29.12
C ILE A 266 -6.67 13.14 -28.93
N LYS A 267 -6.30 13.52 -27.71
CA LYS A 267 -6.07 14.91 -27.34
C LYS A 267 -4.96 15.52 -28.20
N ILE A 268 -5.27 16.62 -28.88
CA ILE A 268 -4.30 17.37 -29.69
C ILE A 268 -3.68 18.48 -28.84
N VAL A 269 -2.34 18.53 -28.76
CA VAL A 269 -1.59 19.59 -28.09
C VAL A 269 -0.98 20.52 -29.13
N LYS A 270 -1.21 21.83 -28.96
CA LYS A 270 -0.54 22.88 -29.74
C LYS A 270 0.71 23.33 -28.98
N ASP A 271 1.89 23.08 -29.52
CA ASP A 271 3.11 23.68 -29.00
C ASP A 271 3.16 25.18 -29.34
N ARG A 272 3.65 26.00 -28.41
CA ARG A 272 3.54 27.47 -28.51
C ARG A 272 4.16 28.05 -29.80
N LYS A 273 3.40 28.97 -30.41
CA LYS A 273 3.71 30.04 -31.38
C LYS A 273 4.12 29.73 -32.83
N GLN A 274 4.39 28.50 -33.28
CA GLN A 274 4.69 28.26 -34.71
C GLN A 274 4.01 27.04 -35.38
N ASP A 275 3.41 26.10 -34.65
CA ASP A 275 2.69 24.97 -35.27
C ASP A 275 1.20 25.31 -35.52
N LYS A 276 0.78 25.31 -36.79
CA LYS A 276 -0.64 25.48 -37.19
C LYS A 276 -1.43 24.17 -37.16
N GLU A 277 -0.75 23.02 -37.26
CA GLU A 277 -1.31 21.68 -37.09
C GLU A 277 -0.87 21.15 -35.72
N GLY A 278 -1.81 20.99 -34.80
CA GLY A 278 -1.48 20.46 -33.47
C GLY A 278 -1.02 19.01 -33.54
N LYS A 279 -0.20 18.57 -32.59
CA LYS A 279 0.29 17.18 -32.52
C LYS A 279 -0.57 16.36 -31.58
N GLU A 280 -0.86 15.12 -31.97
CA GLU A 280 -1.50 14.14 -31.10
C GLU A 280 -0.66 13.95 -29.83
N LYS A 281 -1.31 13.97 -28.65
CA LYS A 281 -0.64 13.75 -27.37
C LYS A 281 -0.38 12.26 -27.16
N ARG A 282 0.54 11.74 -27.96
CA ARG A 282 1.02 10.35 -27.95
C ARG A 282 2.42 10.28 -27.38
N LYS A 283 2.61 9.43 -26.37
CA LYS A 283 3.93 9.10 -25.84
C LYS A 283 4.31 7.70 -26.29
N ILE A 284 5.46 7.60 -26.95
CA ILE A 284 6.01 6.33 -27.42
C ILE A 284 7.23 6.01 -26.57
N THR A 285 7.27 4.83 -25.96
CA THR A 285 8.39 4.39 -25.12
C THR A 285 8.88 3.02 -25.59
N PRO A 286 10.16 2.87 -25.99
CA PRO A 286 10.70 1.56 -26.34
C PRO A 286 10.65 0.65 -25.12
N LEU A 287 10.20 -0.59 -25.34
CA LEU A 287 10.31 -1.65 -24.35
C LEU A 287 11.65 -2.35 -24.55
N PRO A 288 12.54 -2.34 -23.53
CA PRO A 288 13.81 -3.01 -23.63
C PRO A 288 13.63 -4.52 -23.72
N THR A 289 14.59 -5.20 -24.34
CA THR A 289 14.63 -6.66 -24.38
C THR A 289 14.83 -7.21 -22.96
N PHE A 290 14.47 -8.47 -22.74
CA PHE A 290 14.67 -9.08 -21.41
C PHE A 290 16.14 -9.08 -20.97
N ASP A 291 17.07 -9.26 -21.91
CA ASP A 291 18.50 -9.22 -21.63
C ASP A 291 18.97 -7.80 -21.26
N GLU A 292 18.40 -6.77 -21.90
CA GLU A 292 18.63 -5.37 -21.53
C GLU A 292 18.09 -5.07 -20.12
N ILE A 293 16.92 -5.62 -19.76
CA ILE A 293 16.29 -5.43 -18.44
C ILE A 293 17.15 -6.03 -17.32
N ASP A 294 17.69 -7.24 -17.51
CA ASP A 294 18.46 -7.93 -16.48
C ASP A 294 19.75 -7.18 -16.10
N LEU A 295 20.25 -6.30 -16.98
CA LEU A 295 21.41 -5.42 -16.73
C LEU A 295 21.04 -4.11 -16.01
N MET A 296 19.75 -3.81 -15.80
CA MET A 296 19.30 -2.56 -15.18
C MET A 296 19.30 -2.60 -13.64
N SER A 297 19.17 -1.41 -13.03
CA SER A 297 18.92 -1.32 -11.60
C SER A 297 17.58 -1.98 -11.23
N LYS A 298 17.48 -2.53 -10.02
CA LYS A 298 16.24 -3.20 -9.57
C LYS A 298 15.00 -2.29 -9.63
N ALA A 299 15.16 -1.00 -9.36
CA ALA A 299 14.08 -0.02 -9.44
C ALA A 299 13.57 0.17 -10.89
N ASP A 300 14.49 0.19 -11.85
CA ASP A 300 14.15 0.31 -13.28
C ASP A 300 13.53 -0.99 -13.81
N GLN A 301 14.05 -2.14 -13.38
CA GLN A 301 13.47 -3.45 -13.65
C GLN A 301 12.01 -3.52 -13.20
N ASP A 302 11.73 -3.15 -11.94
CA ASP A 302 10.37 -3.18 -11.39
C ASP A 302 9.41 -2.28 -12.19
N LYS A 303 9.88 -1.09 -12.61
CA LYS A 303 9.10 -0.17 -13.44
C LYS A 303 8.78 -0.74 -14.82
N ILE A 304 9.74 -1.39 -15.47
CA ILE A 304 9.54 -2.00 -16.79
C ILE A 304 8.67 -3.25 -16.68
N TYR A 305 8.86 -4.08 -15.65
CA TYR A 305 8.05 -5.27 -15.45
C TYR A 305 6.58 -4.96 -15.19
N LYS A 306 6.27 -3.84 -14.51
CA LYS A 306 4.90 -3.33 -14.40
C LYS A 306 4.28 -3.04 -15.77
N LYS A 307 5.02 -2.37 -16.66
CA LYS A 307 4.56 -2.07 -18.03
C LYS A 307 4.37 -3.33 -18.87
N ILE A 308 5.30 -4.28 -18.78
CA ILE A 308 5.21 -5.57 -19.47
C ILE A 308 3.98 -6.34 -18.98
N LYS A 309 3.69 -6.33 -17.68
CA LYS A 309 2.47 -6.92 -17.11
C LYS A 309 1.22 -6.29 -17.73
N ALA A 310 1.09 -4.96 -17.68
CA ALA A 310 -0.05 -4.24 -18.24
C ALA A 310 -0.24 -4.56 -19.73
N LYS A 311 0.86 -4.58 -20.50
CA LYS A 311 0.89 -5.04 -21.90
C LYS A 311 0.29 -6.44 -22.03
N THR A 312 0.84 -7.43 -21.34
CA THR A 312 0.40 -8.83 -21.47
C THR A 312 -1.10 -8.97 -21.15
N GLU A 313 -1.59 -8.27 -20.14
CA GLU A 313 -3.00 -8.28 -19.75
C GLU A 313 -3.92 -7.69 -20.82
N VAL A 314 -3.53 -6.56 -21.42
CA VAL A 314 -4.26 -5.94 -22.54
C VAL A 314 -4.23 -6.83 -23.78
N THR A 315 -3.08 -7.40 -24.13
CA THR A 315 -2.96 -8.31 -25.29
C THR A 315 -3.84 -9.55 -25.13
N ILE A 316 -3.87 -10.16 -23.95
CA ILE A 316 -4.74 -11.31 -23.68
C ILE A 316 -6.21 -10.89 -23.77
N SER A 317 -6.60 -9.77 -23.16
CA SER A 317 -7.98 -9.28 -23.19
C SER A 317 -8.46 -8.97 -24.61
N ASN A 318 -7.64 -8.27 -25.40
CA ASN A 318 -7.95 -7.93 -26.79
C ASN A 318 -8.02 -9.16 -27.71
N SER A 319 -7.31 -10.23 -27.38
CA SER A 319 -7.40 -11.49 -28.13
C SER A 319 -8.74 -12.20 -27.98
N GLY A 320 -9.52 -11.86 -26.94
CA GLY A 320 -10.77 -12.56 -26.58
C GLY A 320 -10.56 -14.00 -26.12
N LYS A 321 -9.32 -14.42 -25.84
CA LYS A 321 -8.95 -15.78 -25.48
C LYS A 321 -8.53 -15.88 -24.02
N THR A 322 -8.70 -17.05 -23.44
CA THR A 322 -8.15 -17.39 -22.11
C THR A 322 -6.62 -17.52 -22.16
N VAL A 323 -5.96 -17.52 -21.00
CA VAL A 323 -4.49 -17.54 -20.93
C VAL A 323 -3.92 -18.80 -21.56
N GLY A 324 -4.51 -19.97 -21.29
CA GLY A 324 -4.09 -21.24 -21.88
C GLY A 324 -4.23 -21.25 -23.40
N ALA A 325 -5.37 -20.82 -23.91
CA ALA A 325 -5.64 -20.74 -25.35
C ALA A 325 -4.71 -19.75 -26.06
N TYR A 326 -4.48 -18.57 -25.45
CA TYR A 326 -3.54 -17.57 -25.99
C TYR A 326 -2.11 -18.11 -26.08
N ILE A 327 -1.63 -18.81 -25.03
CA ILE A 327 -0.30 -19.44 -25.05
C ILE A 327 -0.24 -20.48 -26.17
N TYR A 328 -1.22 -21.37 -26.25
CA TYR A 328 -1.24 -22.46 -27.23
C TYR A 328 -1.24 -21.93 -28.66
N ASP A 329 -2.11 -20.97 -28.98
CA ASP A 329 -2.19 -20.39 -30.31
C ASP A 329 -0.91 -19.63 -30.70
N THR A 330 -0.25 -19.00 -29.73
CA THR A 330 1.05 -18.36 -29.95
C THR A 330 2.12 -19.41 -30.27
N LEU A 331 2.10 -20.56 -29.59
CA LEU A 331 3.05 -21.64 -29.86
C LEU A 331 2.83 -22.25 -31.25
N LEU A 332 1.57 -22.42 -31.68
CA LEU A 332 1.24 -22.87 -33.04
C LEU A 332 1.78 -21.93 -34.13
N GLN A 333 1.87 -20.62 -33.84
CA GLN A 333 2.43 -19.65 -34.79
C GLN A 333 3.94 -19.51 -34.67
N LYS A 334 4.48 -19.55 -33.44
CA LYS A 334 5.90 -19.30 -33.13
C LYS A 334 6.40 -20.27 -32.05
N PRO A 335 6.83 -21.49 -32.39
CA PRO A 335 7.25 -22.49 -31.42
C PRO A 335 8.50 -22.13 -30.61
N GLN A 336 9.41 -21.35 -31.19
CA GLN A 336 10.62 -20.92 -30.50
C GLN A 336 10.32 -19.87 -29.40
N GLN A 337 9.04 -19.50 -29.22
CA GLN A 337 8.63 -18.52 -28.22
C GLN A 337 8.80 -19.06 -26.80
N LYS A 338 9.70 -18.45 -26.03
CA LYS A 338 9.82 -18.69 -24.60
C LYS A 338 8.52 -18.26 -23.89
N ILE A 339 7.83 -19.21 -23.27
CA ILE A 339 6.56 -18.95 -22.57
C ILE A 339 6.82 -18.18 -21.27
N ARG A 340 7.57 -18.79 -20.34
CA ARG A 340 7.81 -18.25 -19.00
C ARG A 340 8.87 -17.15 -19.04
N GLY A 341 8.50 -15.97 -18.55
CA GLY A 341 9.40 -14.84 -18.41
C GLY A 341 9.62 -14.04 -19.71
N LYS A 342 9.04 -14.46 -20.84
CA LYS A 342 9.01 -13.70 -22.10
C LYS A 342 7.58 -13.48 -22.60
N LEU A 343 6.87 -14.52 -23.05
CA LEU A 343 5.46 -14.38 -23.49
C LEU A 343 4.53 -13.98 -22.34
N ILE A 344 4.63 -14.71 -21.21
CA ILE A 344 3.85 -14.44 -20.00
C ILE A 344 4.79 -14.43 -18.79
N ARG A 345 4.77 -13.33 -18.05
CA ARG A 345 5.52 -13.16 -16.79
C ARG A 345 4.59 -13.19 -15.58
N THR A 346 4.13 -12.01 -15.17
CA THR A 346 3.19 -11.85 -14.05
C THR A 346 1.96 -11.18 -14.59
N ILE A 347 0.81 -11.84 -14.45
CA ILE A 347 -0.50 -11.27 -14.78
C ILE A 347 -1.41 -11.35 -13.56
N GLU A 348 -2.47 -10.56 -13.56
CA GLU A 348 -3.47 -10.53 -12.52
C GLU A 348 -4.15 -11.89 -12.39
N ARG A 349 -4.43 -12.27 -11.14
CA ARG A 349 -5.08 -13.53 -10.77
C ARG A 349 -6.42 -13.74 -11.49
N LYS A 350 -7.14 -12.67 -11.82
CA LYS A 350 -8.46 -12.75 -12.47
C LYS A 350 -8.43 -13.57 -13.76
N PHE A 351 -7.38 -13.43 -14.58
CA PHE A 351 -7.26 -14.16 -15.86
C PHE A 351 -7.22 -15.67 -15.67
N TYR A 352 -6.44 -16.15 -14.69
CA TYR A 352 -6.39 -17.58 -14.36
C TYR A 352 -7.67 -18.06 -13.67
N LYS A 353 -8.32 -17.19 -12.89
CA LYS A 353 -9.54 -17.51 -12.16
C LYS A 353 -10.73 -17.65 -13.10
N GLU A 354 -10.88 -16.73 -14.05
CA GLU A 354 -11.91 -16.77 -15.09
C GLU A 354 -11.70 -17.97 -16.01
N GLU A 355 -10.48 -18.21 -16.48
CA GLU A 355 -10.21 -19.39 -17.31
C GLU A 355 -10.54 -20.70 -16.60
N LEU A 356 -10.11 -20.87 -15.35
CA LEU A 356 -10.42 -22.11 -14.62
C LEU A 356 -11.93 -22.21 -14.34
N LYS A 357 -12.62 -21.09 -14.11
CA LYS A 357 -14.08 -21.07 -13.96
C LYS A 357 -14.75 -21.59 -15.22
N ASP A 358 -14.39 -21.06 -16.39
CA ASP A 358 -14.98 -21.44 -17.67
C ASP A 358 -14.71 -22.92 -17.98
N ILE A 359 -13.49 -23.39 -17.73
CA ILE A 359 -13.13 -24.81 -17.88
C ILE A 359 -13.98 -25.69 -16.96
N LEU A 360 -14.07 -25.37 -15.67
CA LEU A 360 -14.84 -26.19 -14.72
C LEU A 360 -16.33 -26.18 -15.07
N GLN A 361 -16.90 -25.03 -15.40
CA GLN A 361 -18.30 -24.93 -15.83
C GLN A 361 -18.56 -25.79 -17.06
N LYS A 362 -17.68 -25.73 -18.07
CA LYS A 362 -17.86 -26.53 -19.28
C LYS A 362 -17.68 -28.02 -19.04
N GLN A 363 -16.70 -28.43 -18.24
CA GLN A 363 -16.49 -29.85 -17.94
C GLN A 363 -17.60 -30.44 -17.07
N ILE A 364 -18.18 -29.67 -16.15
CA ILE A 364 -19.37 -30.10 -15.39
C ILE A 364 -20.58 -30.25 -16.32
N GLU A 365 -20.77 -29.34 -17.29
CA GLU A 365 -21.83 -29.42 -18.29
C GLU A 365 -21.69 -30.67 -19.18
N LEU A 366 -20.47 -30.99 -19.63
CA LEU A 366 -20.21 -32.09 -20.55
C LEU A 366 -20.11 -33.47 -19.88
N GLN A 367 -19.82 -33.51 -18.57
CA GLN A 367 -19.58 -34.74 -17.81
C GLN A 367 -20.22 -34.65 -16.40
N PRO A 368 -21.55 -34.43 -16.29
CA PRO A 368 -22.23 -34.24 -15.00
C PRO A 368 -22.10 -35.46 -14.07
N GLU A 369 -21.90 -36.66 -14.61
CA GLU A 369 -21.70 -37.90 -13.87
C GLU A 369 -20.45 -37.86 -12.97
N LEU A 370 -19.43 -37.07 -13.34
CA LEU A 370 -18.20 -36.92 -12.57
C LEU A 370 -18.33 -35.90 -11.43
N PHE A 371 -19.44 -35.17 -11.35
CA PHE A 371 -19.66 -34.04 -10.44
C PHE A 371 -21.01 -34.12 -9.72
N SER A 372 -21.29 -35.26 -9.08
CA SER A 372 -22.51 -35.46 -8.31
C SER A 372 -22.53 -34.65 -7.00
N ASN A 373 -23.73 -34.33 -6.51
CA ASN A 373 -23.90 -33.65 -5.22
C ASN A 373 -23.39 -34.50 -4.04
N ASP A 374 -23.44 -35.83 -4.16
CA ASP A 374 -22.92 -36.75 -3.15
C ASP A 374 -21.39 -36.63 -3.05
N LEU A 375 -20.70 -36.71 -4.19
CA LEU A 375 -19.25 -36.51 -4.29
C LEU A 375 -18.83 -35.11 -3.80
N TYR A 376 -19.66 -34.10 -4.03
CA TYR A 376 -19.43 -32.75 -3.52
C TYR A 376 -19.43 -32.72 -2.00
N ASN A 377 -20.48 -33.25 -1.39
CA ASN A 377 -20.63 -33.28 0.06
C ASN A 377 -19.56 -34.16 0.72
N GLU A 378 -19.17 -35.27 0.10
CA GLU A 378 -18.03 -36.08 0.53
C GLU A 378 -16.72 -35.31 0.48
N SER A 379 -16.47 -34.56 -0.60
CA SER A 379 -15.28 -33.70 -0.74
C SER A 379 -15.23 -32.61 0.35
N VAL A 380 -16.38 -32.02 0.69
CA VAL A 380 -16.49 -31.00 1.74
C VAL A 380 -16.24 -31.60 3.12
N ARG A 381 -16.86 -32.76 3.44
CA ARG A 381 -16.64 -33.48 4.70
C ARG A 381 -15.19 -33.92 4.84
N GLU A 382 -14.58 -34.38 3.75
CA GLU A 382 -13.18 -34.77 3.73
C GLU A 382 -12.30 -33.56 4.08
N LEU A 383 -12.47 -32.42 3.41
CA LEU A 383 -11.66 -31.23 3.70
C LEU A 383 -11.85 -30.68 5.11
N TYR A 384 -13.07 -30.72 5.65
CA TYR A 384 -13.47 -30.01 6.86
C TYR A 384 -14.05 -30.92 7.95
N ARG A 385 -13.43 -32.08 8.20
CA ARG A 385 -13.89 -33.13 9.13
C ARG A 385 -14.39 -32.66 10.49
N ASN A 386 -13.84 -31.57 11.03
CA ASN A 386 -14.16 -31.05 12.37
C ASN A 386 -14.81 -29.64 12.36
N ASN A 387 -15.29 -29.14 11.22
CA ASN A 387 -15.84 -27.79 11.11
C ASN A 387 -17.22 -27.78 10.44
N ASP A 388 -18.23 -28.21 11.20
CA ASP A 388 -19.62 -28.35 10.72
C ASP A 388 -20.21 -27.03 10.22
N ALA A 389 -19.85 -25.90 10.85
CA ALA A 389 -20.31 -24.58 10.43
C ALA A 389 -19.82 -24.23 9.02
N HIS A 390 -18.56 -24.51 8.71
CA HIS A 390 -18.01 -24.29 7.37
C HIS A 390 -18.56 -25.29 6.36
N GLN A 391 -18.79 -26.55 6.76
CA GLN A 391 -19.47 -27.54 5.91
C GLN A 391 -20.87 -27.07 5.53
N LEU A 392 -21.67 -26.57 6.47
CA LEU A 392 -23.02 -26.04 6.23
C LEU A 392 -23.01 -24.79 5.33
N GLN A 393 -21.96 -23.97 5.44
CA GLN A 393 -21.78 -22.82 4.54
C GLN A 393 -21.49 -23.29 3.10
N LEU A 394 -20.63 -24.31 2.96
CA LEU A 394 -20.25 -24.87 1.66
C LEU A 394 -21.34 -25.75 1.05
N SER A 395 -22.22 -26.39 1.83
CA SER A 395 -23.30 -27.23 1.29
C SER A 395 -24.30 -26.46 0.41
N LYS A 396 -24.27 -25.11 0.47
CA LYS A 396 -25.07 -24.20 -0.37
C LYS A 396 -24.32 -23.74 -1.63
N LYS A 397 -23.17 -24.36 -1.94
CA LYS A 397 -22.25 -23.99 -3.03
C LYS A 397 -22.02 -25.20 -3.93
N ASP A 398 -21.14 -25.03 -4.93
CA ASP A 398 -20.85 -26.01 -5.97
C ASP A 398 -19.34 -26.32 -6.07
N PHE A 399 -18.98 -27.28 -6.93
CA PHE A 399 -17.58 -27.62 -7.21
C PHE A 399 -16.77 -26.44 -7.74
N VAL A 400 -17.38 -25.57 -8.55
CA VAL A 400 -16.73 -24.37 -9.09
C VAL A 400 -16.28 -23.48 -7.92
N HIS A 401 -17.15 -23.20 -6.96
CA HIS A 401 -16.82 -22.45 -5.75
C HIS A 401 -15.74 -23.13 -4.91
N LEU A 402 -15.84 -24.45 -4.71
CA LEU A 402 -14.90 -25.22 -3.90
C LEU A 402 -13.47 -25.15 -4.46
N PHE A 403 -13.29 -25.42 -5.76
CA PHE A 403 -11.98 -25.34 -6.39
C PHE A 403 -11.45 -23.91 -6.47
N LEU A 404 -12.27 -22.95 -6.88
CA LEU A 404 -11.83 -21.58 -7.10
C LEU A 404 -11.61 -20.81 -5.79
N GLU A 405 -12.66 -20.64 -4.99
CA GLU A 405 -12.68 -19.68 -3.88
C GLU A 405 -12.09 -20.27 -2.60
N ASP A 406 -12.33 -21.56 -2.35
CA ASP A 406 -11.99 -22.20 -1.08
C ASP A 406 -10.61 -22.87 -1.10
N ILE A 407 -10.14 -23.34 -2.26
CA ILE A 407 -8.84 -24.02 -2.42
C ILE A 407 -7.81 -23.19 -3.19
N ILE A 408 -7.99 -22.98 -4.51
CA ILE A 408 -6.91 -22.51 -5.39
C ILE A 408 -6.64 -21.02 -5.21
N PHE A 409 -7.67 -20.18 -5.26
CA PHE A 409 -7.52 -18.73 -5.22
C PHE A 409 -7.75 -18.11 -3.84
N PHE A 410 -8.11 -18.94 -2.85
CA PHE A 410 -8.12 -18.55 -1.45
C PHE A 410 -6.81 -17.87 -1.05
N GLN A 411 -6.94 -16.75 -0.36
CA GLN A 411 -5.82 -16.00 0.19
C GLN A 411 -6.17 -15.57 1.61
N ARG A 412 -5.31 -15.92 2.56
CA ARG A 412 -5.46 -15.43 3.93
C ARG A 412 -5.35 -13.91 3.93
N PRO A 413 -6.21 -13.19 4.68
CA PRO A 413 -6.07 -11.75 4.84
C PRO A 413 -4.71 -11.43 5.44
N LEU A 414 -4.22 -10.22 5.17
CA LEU A 414 -2.99 -9.74 5.79
C LEU A 414 -3.16 -9.71 7.31
N ARG A 415 -2.14 -10.16 8.03
CA ARG A 415 -2.17 -10.11 9.49
C ARG A 415 -2.19 -8.66 9.92
N SER A 416 -3.18 -8.29 10.72
CA SER A 416 -3.26 -6.95 11.31
C SER A 416 -1.97 -6.61 12.05
N GLN A 417 -1.38 -5.47 11.70
CA GLN A 417 -0.22 -4.90 12.39
C GLN A 417 -0.66 -3.87 13.45
N LYS A 418 -1.89 -3.97 13.97
CA LYS A 418 -2.41 -3.05 14.99
C LYS A 418 -1.54 -3.01 16.26
N SER A 419 -0.85 -4.10 16.58
CA SER A 419 0.08 -4.16 17.72
C SER A 419 1.33 -3.30 17.53
N SER A 420 1.80 -3.11 16.28
CA SER A 420 2.98 -2.28 15.97
C SER A 420 2.66 -0.78 15.90
N ILE A 421 1.38 -0.40 16.01
CA ILE A 421 0.99 1.00 16.13
C ILE A 421 1.49 1.52 17.48
N GLY A 422 2.07 2.71 17.49
CA GLY A 422 2.55 3.36 18.71
C GLY A 422 1.44 3.56 19.75
N ASN A 423 1.84 3.71 21.00
CA ASN A 423 0.93 4.01 22.10
C ASN A 423 0.86 5.52 22.30
N CYS A 424 -0.32 6.02 22.66
CA CYS A 424 -0.55 7.41 23.06
C CYS A 424 0.07 7.65 24.44
N THR A 425 0.72 8.79 24.63
CA THR A 425 1.35 9.18 25.91
C THR A 425 0.38 9.77 26.95
N LEU A 426 -0.87 10.06 26.55
CA LEU A 426 -1.85 10.77 27.39
C LEU A 426 -3.03 9.91 27.85
N GLU A 427 -3.39 8.88 27.08
CA GLU A 427 -4.61 8.10 27.30
C GLU A 427 -4.30 6.60 27.40
N TYR A 428 -4.79 6.00 28.49
CA TYR A 428 -4.66 4.58 28.80
C TYR A 428 -5.93 4.05 29.46
N ARG A 429 -6.04 2.72 29.55
CA ARG A 429 -7.09 2.00 30.27
C ARG A 429 -6.43 1.09 31.29
N LYS A 430 -7.00 1.02 32.49
CA LYS A 430 -6.61 0.05 33.51
C LYS A 430 -7.61 -1.09 33.52
N TYR A 431 -7.13 -2.32 33.62
CA TYR A 431 -7.96 -3.52 33.77
C TYR A 431 -7.28 -4.49 34.73
N LYS A 432 -8.07 -5.30 35.42
CA LYS A 432 -7.55 -6.36 36.28
C LYS A 432 -7.57 -7.69 35.51
N ASP A 433 -6.51 -8.46 35.62
CA ASP A 433 -6.48 -9.82 35.08
C ASP A 433 -7.20 -10.82 36.00
N GLU A 434 -7.25 -12.09 35.59
CA GLU A 434 -7.85 -13.19 36.34
C GLU A 434 -7.18 -13.40 37.72
N THR A 435 -5.95 -12.89 37.91
CA THR A 435 -5.19 -12.96 39.18
C THR A 435 -5.43 -11.75 40.08
N GLY A 436 -6.23 -10.77 39.64
CA GLY A 436 -6.49 -9.52 40.35
C GLY A 436 -5.41 -8.45 40.17
N THR A 437 -4.38 -8.70 39.35
CA THR A 437 -3.28 -7.77 39.08
C THR A 437 -3.74 -6.67 38.13
N GLU A 438 -3.46 -5.40 38.46
CA GLU A 438 -3.85 -4.25 37.63
C GLU A 438 -2.84 -4.02 36.48
N HIS A 439 -3.35 -4.04 35.25
CA HIS A 439 -2.58 -3.79 34.03
C HIS A 439 -2.98 -2.48 33.39
N THR A 440 -1.99 -1.72 32.92
CA THR A 440 -2.21 -0.47 32.17
C THR A 440 -2.00 -0.72 30.67
N GLN A 441 -3.08 -0.55 29.89
CA GLN A 441 -3.05 -0.61 28.44
C GLN A 441 -3.22 0.79 27.85
N TRP A 442 -2.14 1.31 27.27
CA TRP A 442 -2.15 2.56 26.55
C TRP A 442 -2.97 2.47 25.25
N LEU A 443 -3.74 3.53 24.95
CA LEU A 443 -4.51 3.59 23.72
C LEU A 443 -3.59 3.78 22.51
N LYS A 444 -3.97 3.25 21.35
CA LYS A 444 -3.20 3.43 20.12
C LYS A 444 -3.33 4.85 19.56
N ILE A 445 -2.24 5.33 18.96
CA ILE A 445 -2.20 6.62 18.26
C ILE A 445 -3.12 6.62 17.03
N ILE A 446 -3.70 7.79 16.73
CA ILE A 446 -4.63 7.98 15.63
C ILE A 446 -3.90 8.00 14.27
N PRO A 447 -4.51 7.51 13.18
CA PRO A 447 -3.98 7.71 11.83
C PRO A 447 -4.01 9.19 11.42
N LYS A 448 -2.99 9.64 10.67
CA LYS A 448 -2.92 11.02 10.18
C LYS A 448 -4.04 11.36 9.19
N SER A 449 -4.56 10.38 8.47
CA SER A 449 -5.70 10.58 7.56
C SER A 449 -7.03 10.72 8.30
N ASN A 450 -7.11 10.46 9.61
CA ASN A 450 -8.37 10.56 10.32
C ASN A 450 -8.88 12.03 10.33
N PRO A 451 -10.17 12.28 10.06
CA PRO A 451 -10.77 13.61 10.09
C PRO A 451 -10.50 14.43 11.37
N TYR A 452 -10.49 13.80 12.55
CA TYR A 452 -10.16 14.51 13.80
C TYR A 452 -8.69 14.91 13.86
N TYR A 453 -7.78 14.06 13.36
CA TYR A 453 -6.37 14.41 13.30
C TYR A 453 -6.11 15.53 12.29
N GLN A 454 -6.76 15.50 11.13
CA GLN A 454 -6.63 16.54 10.10
C GLN A 454 -7.01 17.91 10.65
N GLU A 455 -8.17 17.99 11.33
CA GLU A 455 -8.63 19.21 11.98
C GLU A 455 -7.69 19.66 13.11
N TYR A 456 -7.35 18.75 14.02
CA TYR A 456 -6.45 19.00 15.13
C TYR A 456 -5.11 19.57 14.66
N ARG A 457 -4.46 18.92 13.69
CA ARG A 457 -3.19 19.35 13.12
C ARG A 457 -3.32 20.71 12.43
N LEU A 458 -4.45 20.97 11.77
CA LEU A 458 -4.69 22.23 11.08
C LEU A 458 -4.79 23.40 12.07
N TRP A 459 -5.54 23.25 13.17
CA TRP A 459 -5.56 24.25 14.24
C TRP A 459 -4.17 24.54 14.81
N GLN A 460 -3.39 23.49 15.10
CA GLN A 460 -2.01 23.67 15.55
C GLN A 460 -1.13 24.42 14.54
N TRP A 461 -1.28 24.09 13.25
CA TRP A 461 -0.50 24.73 12.19
C TRP A 461 -0.86 26.21 12.05
N ILE A 462 -2.15 26.52 12.15
CA ILE A 462 -2.69 27.88 12.11
C ILE A 462 -2.16 28.70 13.29
N TYR A 463 -2.23 28.19 14.52
CA TYR A 463 -1.73 28.94 15.70
C TYR A 463 -0.21 29.16 15.72
N ASN A 464 0.54 28.34 15.00
CA ASN A 464 1.98 28.51 14.86
C ASN A 464 2.35 29.35 13.62
N LEU A 465 1.37 29.81 12.83
CA LEU A 465 1.64 30.67 11.68
C LEU A 465 2.06 32.05 12.17
N SER A 466 3.15 32.56 11.60
CA SER A 466 3.56 33.95 11.76
C SER A 466 3.97 34.53 10.42
N ILE A 467 3.54 35.76 10.15
CA ILE A 467 3.85 36.51 8.95
C ILE A 467 4.85 37.61 9.29
N TYR A 468 5.89 37.72 8.47
CA TYR A 468 6.97 38.69 8.59
C TYR A 468 7.09 39.52 7.32
N LYS A 469 7.53 40.77 7.44
CA LYS A 469 8.00 41.55 6.28
C LYS A 469 9.45 41.18 5.96
N LYS A 470 9.81 41.10 4.68
CA LYS A 470 11.15 40.65 4.22
C LYS A 470 12.22 41.71 4.35
N ASP A 471 11.83 42.98 4.44
CA ASP A 471 12.74 44.12 4.55
C ASP A 471 13.35 44.24 5.94
N ASP A 472 12.53 44.11 6.99
CA ASP A 472 12.94 44.34 8.38
C ASP A 472 12.75 43.13 9.31
N ASP A 473 12.21 42.02 8.81
CA ASP A 473 11.86 40.82 9.59
C ASP A 473 10.93 41.13 10.79
N SER A 474 10.13 42.19 10.69
CA SER A 474 9.10 42.50 11.69
C SER A 474 7.92 41.53 11.60
N ASN A 475 7.43 41.06 12.75
CA ASN A 475 6.25 40.19 12.80
C ASN A 475 4.98 41.03 12.67
N VAL A 476 4.24 40.81 11.58
CA VAL A 476 3.03 41.54 11.19
C VAL A 476 1.78 40.65 11.19
N THR A 477 1.84 39.52 11.90
CA THR A 477 0.74 38.54 11.93
C THR A 477 -0.58 39.17 12.38
N THR A 478 -0.52 40.03 13.40
CA THR A 478 -1.69 40.73 13.94
C THR A 478 -2.31 41.73 12.97
N GLU A 479 -1.57 42.17 11.95
CA GLU A 479 -2.15 43.02 10.89
C GLU A 479 -3.10 42.22 9.98
N PHE A 480 -2.99 40.89 9.95
CA PHE A 480 -3.79 40.00 9.12
C PHE A 480 -4.75 39.10 9.92
N LEU A 481 -4.39 38.79 11.16
CA LEU A 481 -5.12 37.88 12.05
C LEU A 481 -5.29 38.57 13.40
N ASN A 482 -6.31 39.44 13.51
CA ASN A 482 -6.52 40.26 14.70
C ASN A 482 -7.70 39.75 15.54
N GLY A 483 -8.75 39.25 14.88
CA GLY A 483 -9.98 38.80 15.54
C GLY A 483 -10.34 37.34 15.27
N PRO A 484 -11.28 36.75 16.05
CA PRO A 484 -11.75 35.38 15.86
C PRO A 484 -12.24 35.10 14.44
N GLU A 485 -12.88 36.07 13.79
CA GLU A 485 -13.40 35.97 12.43
C GLU A 485 -12.30 35.74 11.39
N ASP A 486 -11.14 36.38 11.53
CA ASP A 486 -9.99 36.22 10.63
C ASP A 486 -9.44 34.79 10.71
N TRP A 487 -9.32 34.27 11.93
CA TRP A 487 -8.87 32.91 12.20
C TRP A 487 -9.87 31.87 11.70
N GLU A 488 -11.17 32.12 11.83
CA GLU A 488 -12.22 31.27 11.27
C GLU A 488 -12.16 31.22 9.74
N ALA A 489 -12.02 32.38 9.10
CA ALA A 489 -11.94 32.47 7.65
C ALA A 489 -10.70 31.73 7.12
N LEU A 490 -9.56 31.88 7.80
CA LEU A 490 -8.34 31.14 7.52
C LEU A 490 -8.54 29.63 7.70
N PHE A 491 -9.14 29.20 8.81
CA PHE A 491 -9.43 27.79 9.04
C PHE A 491 -10.32 27.22 7.95
N GLU A 492 -11.42 27.90 7.59
CA GLU A 492 -12.35 27.43 6.57
C GLU A 492 -11.69 27.32 5.18
N LEU A 493 -10.85 28.30 4.81
CA LEU A 493 -10.06 28.24 3.58
C LEU A 493 -9.17 27.00 3.53
N LEU A 494 -8.41 26.76 4.59
CA LEU A 494 -7.44 25.67 4.63
C LEU A 494 -8.12 24.31 4.81
N ASN A 495 -9.23 24.26 5.55
CA ASN A 495 -10.01 23.05 5.76
C ASN A 495 -10.65 22.53 4.47
N ASN A 496 -10.82 23.38 3.45
CA ASN A 496 -11.31 22.99 2.13
C ASN A 496 -10.20 22.81 1.09
N ARG A 497 -8.92 22.84 1.50
CA ARG A 497 -7.77 22.64 0.61
C ARG A 497 -6.94 21.44 1.03
N LYS A 498 -6.30 20.82 0.03
CA LYS A 498 -5.35 19.72 0.24
C LYS A 498 -4.01 20.21 0.78
N GLU A 499 -3.46 21.26 0.20
CA GLU A 499 -2.15 21.82 0.54
C GLU A 499 -2.15 23.34 0.35
N VAL A 500 -1.17 24.00 0.98
CA VAL A 500 -0.96 25.45 0.88
C VAL A 500 0.51 25.77 0.68
N GLU A 501 0.76 26.82 -0.12
CA GLU A 501 2.06 27.43 -0.38
C GLU A 501 2.05 28.88 0.08
N GLN A 502 3.22 29.43 0.42
CA GLN A 502 3.38 30.79 0.93
C GLN A 502 2.67 31.82 0.05
N LYS A 503 3.00 31.81 -1.26
CA LYS A 503 2.45 32.76 -2.23
C LYS A 503 0.93 32.74 -2.27
N THR A 504 0.34 31.56 -2.14
CA THR A 504 -1.12 31.38 -2.18
C THR A 504 -1.78 31.96 -0.94
N LEU A 505 -1.18 31.76 0.23
CA LEU A 505 -1.71 32.24 1.50
C LEU A 505 -1.57 33.75 1.66
N ILE A 506 -0.39 34.30 1.38
CA ILE A 506 -0.14 35.75 1.46
C ILE A 506 -1.03 36.48 0.46
N LYS A 507 -1.18 35.93 -0.75
CA LYS A 507 -2.11 36.48 -1.74
C LYS A 507 -3.53 36.54 -1.20
N TYR A 508 -4.01 35.48 -0.55
CA TYR A 508 -5.33 35.47 0.09
C TYR A 508 -5.48 36.59 1.13
N PHE A 509 -4.51 36.76 2.04
CA PHE A 509 -4.56 37.82 3.04
C PHE A 509 -4.58 39.23 2.44
N LEU A 510 -3.78 39.48 1.40
CA LEU A 510 -3.74 40.78 0.72
C LEU A 510 -5.01 41.03 -0.11
N GLU A 511 -5.61 40.01 -0.71
CA GLU A 511 -6.91 40.13 -1.38
C GLU A 511 -8.03 40.55 -0.42
N GLN A 512 -8.03 40.04 0.81
CA GLN A 512 -8.98 40.48 1.86
C GLN A 512 -8.79 41.96 2.24
N LYS A 513 -7.56 42.48 2.14
CA LYS A 513 -7.25 43.90 2.32
C LYS A 513 -7.52 44.75 1.06
N GLY A 514 -8.07 44.17 -0.01
CA GLY A 514 -8.48 44.88 -1.22
C GLY A 514 -7.41 45.03 -2.31
N PHE A 515 -6.23 44.42 -2.15
CA PHE A 515 -5.20 44.44 -3.19
C PHE A 515 -5.59 43.55 -4.39
N LYS A 516 -5.44 44.07 -5.62
CA LYS A 516 -5.78 43.35 -6.87
C LYS A 516 -4.74 43.57 -7.97
N GLY A 517 -4.70 42.66 -8.94
CA GLY A 517 -3.90 42.81 -10.17
C GLY A 517 -2.38 42.85 -9.94
N LYS A 518 -1.68 43.74 -10.68
CA LYS A 518 -0.21 43.85 -10.61
C LYS A 518 0.30 44.33 -9.24
N MET A 519 -0.48 45.15 -8.54
CA MET A 519 -0.12 45.63 -7.19
C MET A 519 -0.07 44.47 -6.19
N LEU A 520 -1.01 43.53 -6.27
CA LEU A 520 -1.03 42.34 -5.42
C LEU A 520 0.24 41.49 -5.60
N ALA A 521 0.69 41.30 -6.84
CA ALA A 521 1.90 40.51 -7.12
C ALA A 521 3.17 41.15 -6.53
N ALA A 522 3.30 42.47 -6.63
CA ALA A 522 4.42 43.19 -6.04
C ALA A 522 4.38 43.18 -4.50
N GLU A 523 3.19 43.26 -3.92
CA GLU A 523 3.00 43.30 -2.47
C GLU A 523 3.23 41.92 -1.83
N VAL A 524 2.83 40.82 -2.49
CA VAL A 524 3.07 39.45 -2.00
C VAL A 524 4.56 39.17 -1.77
N GLU A 525 5.44 39.67 -2.64
CA GLU A 525 6.88 39.44 -2.55
C GLU A 525 7.53 40.14 -1.34
N LYS A 526 6.83 41.09 -0.69
CA LYS A 526 7.33 41.78 0.52
C LYS A 526 7.14 40.99 1.81
N TYR A 527 6.33 39.94 1.80
CA TYR A 527 6.01 39.17 3.00
C TYR A 527 6.54 37.74 2.90
N ARG A 528 6.82 37.14 4.05
CA ARG A 528 7.14 35.72 4.20
C ARG A 528 6.47 35.16 5.45
N TRP A 529 6.25 33.85 5.48
CA TRP A 529 5.83 33.16 6.71
C TRP A 529 7.05 32.62 7.50
N ASN A 530 6.84 32.15 8.72
CA ASN A 530 7.86 31.44 9.51
C ASN A 530 8.21 30.03 8.99
N TYR A 531 7.43 29.51 8.06
CA TYR A 531 7.66 28.19 7.47
C TYR A 531 8.62 28.26 6.28
N VAL A 532 9.06 27.11 5.76
CA VAL A 532 9.99 27.05 4.61
C VAL A 532 9.28 27.55 3.35
N GLU A 533 9.82 28.58 2.68
CA GLU A 533 9.12 29.28 1.58
C GLU A 533 8.78 28.37 0.39
N ASP A 534 9.73 27.52 -0.04
CA ASP A 534 9.58 26.64 -1.21
C ASP A 534 8.84 25.32 -0.90
N LYS A 535 8.38 25.14 0.34
CA LYS A 535 7.75 23.90 0.78
C LYS A 535 6.23 24.02 0.79
N LYS A 536 5.57 23.00 0.24
CA LYS A 536 4.13 22.84 0.39
C LYS A 536 3.79 22.23 1.76
N TYR A 537 2.80 22.80 2.43
CA TYR A 537 2.32 22.30 3.72
C TYR A 537 0.95 21.64 3.57
N PRO A 538 0.74 20.46 4.17
CA PRO A 538 -0.54 19.77 4.08
C PRO A 538 -1.61 20.55 4.83
N CYS A 539 -2.82 20.58 4.30
CA CYS A 539 -4.05 21.11 4.89
C CYS A 539 -5.03 19.94 5.12
N ASN A 540 -6.36 20.09 4.96
CA ASN A 540 -7.25 18.94 5.14
C ASN A 540 -7.34 18.06 3.88
N GLU A 541 -6.30 17.25 3.66
CA GLU A 541 -6.21 16.37 2.50
C GLU A 541 -7.35 15.36 2.40
N THR A 542 -7.89 14.93 3.55
CA THR A 542 -8.91 13.88 3.62
C THR A 542 -10.26 14.41 3.18
N LYS A 543 -10.70 15.52 3.78
CA LYS A 543 -11.95 16.19 3.42
C LYS A 543 -11.93 16.59 1.95
N THR A 544 -10.88 17.27 1.48
CA THR A 544 -10.80 17.71 0.08
C THR A 544 -10.87 16.54 -0.90
N GLN A 545 -10.18 15.43 -0.65
CA GLN A 545 -10.20 14.27 -1.55
C GLN A 545 -11.55 13.55 -1.60
N ILE A 546 -12.29 13.55 -0.48
CA ILE A 546 -13.65 13.00 -0.41
C ILE A 546 -14.63 13.96 -1.10
N SER A 547 -14.61 15.25 -0.74
CA SER A 547 -15.49 16.27 -1.34
C SER A 547 -15.34 16.37 -2.85
N SER A 548 -14.11 16.47 -3.37
CA SER A 548 -13.86 16.60 -4.81
C SER A 548 -14.33 15.40 -5.64
N ARG A 549 -14.58 14.26 -4.97
CA ARG A 549 -15.13 13.06 -5.59
C ARG A 549 -16.64 13.02 -5.44
N LEU A 550 -17.18 13.39 -4.28
CA LEU A 550 -18.63 13.54 -4.10
C LEU A 550 -19.23 14.56 -5.09
N GLU A 551 -18.52 15.64 -5.40
CA GLU A 551 -18.91 16.61 -6.44
C GLU A 551 -19.14 15.98 -7.83
N LYS A 552 -18.52 14.83 -8.11
CA LYS A 552 -18.67 14.10 -9.39
C LYS A 552 -19.79 13.08 -9.37
N VAL A 553 -20.42 12.84 -8.21
CA VAL A 553 -21.48 11.85 -8.06
C VAL A 553 -22.83 12.53 -8.33
N GLN A 554 -23.67 11.87 -9.12
CA GLN A 554 -24.97 12.39 -9.48
C GLN A 554 -25.93 12.45 -8.27
N GLY A 555 -26.67 13.54 -8.13
CA GLY A 555 -27.77 13.67 -7.16
C GLY A 555 -27.36 13.93 -5.71
N ILE A 556 -26.12 14.33 -5.43
CA ILE A 556 -25.68 14.66 -4.05
C ILE A 556 -26.19 16.04 -3.63
N SER A 557 -26.84 16.11 -2.46
CA SER A 557 -27.29 17.37 -1.86
C SER A 557 -26.13 18.22 -1.34
N THR A 558 -26.28 19.54 -1.41
CA THR A 558 -25.36 20.48 -0.75
C THR A 558 -25.31 20.20 0.76
N GLY A 559 -24.11 20.06 1.31
CA GLY A 559 -23.93 19.76 2.74
C GLY A 559 -24.08 18.29 3.14
N PHE A 560 -24.17 17.35 2.19
CA PHE A 560 -24.21 15.91 2.50
C PHE A 560 -23.05 15.44 3.39
N LEU A 561 -21.84 15.99 3.20
CA LEU A 561 -20.65 15.58 3.93
C LEU A 561 -20.62 16.15 5.36
N THR A 562 -21.38 15.54 6.27
CA THR A 562 -21.27 15.78 7.72
C THR A 562 -20.02 15.10 8.29
N ARG A 563 -19.64 15.45 9.53
CA ARG A 563 -18.48 14.84 10.18
C ARG A 563 -18.66 13.33 10.36
N GLU A 564 -19.86 12.88 10.67
CA GLU A 564 -20.20 11.48 10.84
C GLU A 564 -20.07 10.72 9.51
N ILE A 565 -20.56 11.31 8.42
CA ILE A 565 -20.48 10.73 7.07
C ILE A 565 -19.03 10.71 6.60
N GLU A 566 -18.28 11.79 6.81
CA GLU A 566 -16.83 11.86 6.53
C GLU A 566 -16.09 10.74 7.26
N GLN A 567 -16.38 10.52 8.55
CA GLN A 567 -15.77 9.44 9.32
C GLN A 567 -16.14 8.05 8.80
N GLN A 568 -17.41 7.81 8.46
CA GLN A 568 -17.83 6.52 7.91
C GLN A 568 -17.14 6.22 6.57
N LEU A 569 -17.10 7.20 5.65
CA LEU A 569 -16.38 7.08 4.39
C LEU A 569 -14.89 6.86 4.61
N TRP A 570 -14.27 7.66 5.48
CA TRP A 570 -12.87 7.52 5.85
C TRP A 570 -12.58 6.11 6.39
N HIS A 571 -13.42 5.56 7.27
CA HIS A 571 -13.24 4.22 7.81
C HIS A 571 -13.22 3.14 6.73
N ILE A 572 -14.11 3.21 5.73
CA ILE A 572 -14.17 2.27 4.61
C ILE A 572 -12.89 2.40 3.76
N ILE A 573 -12.53 3.63 3.38
CA ILE A 573 -11.36 3.94 2.54
C ILE A 573 -10.04 3.60 3.25
N TYR A 574 -9.98 3.75 4.57
CA TYR A 574 -8.77 3.47 5.35
C TYR A 574 -8.61 1.97 5.63
N SER A 575 -9.70 1.26 5.98
CA SER A 575 -9.60 -0.07 6.61
C SER A 575 -9.66 -1.24 5.64
N VAL A 576 -10.42 -1.12 4.55
CA VAL A 576 -10.65 -2.25 3.62
C VAL A 576 -9.52 -2.26 2.60
N THR A 577 -8.64 -3.25 2.55
CA THR A 577 -7.52 -3.26 1.57
C THR A 577 -7.82 -4.04 0.29
N ASP A 578 -8.81 -4.92 0.34
CA ASP A 578 -9.23 -5.78 -0.76
C ASP A 578 -10.13 -5.01 -1.74
N LYS A 579 -9.91 -5.17 -3.04
CA LYS A 579 -10.65 -4.45 -4.08
C LYS A 579 -12.13 -4.84 -4.09
N ILE A 580 -12.41 -6.14 -3.96
CA ILE A 580 -13.76 -6.71 -4.05
C ILE A 580 -14.56 -6.33 -2.81
N ASP A 581 -13.95 -6.48 -1.62
CA ASP A 581 -14.64 -6.11 -0.38
C ASP A 581 -14.85 -4.60 -0.28
N TYR A 582 -13.96 -3.79 -0.86
CA TYR A 582 -14.13 -2.35 -0.92
C TYR A 582 -15.33 -1.95 -1.79
N GLU A 583 -15.47 -2.53 -2.99
CA GLU A 583 -16.65 -2.29 -3.82
C GLU A 583 -17.95 -2.71 -3.12
N LYS A 584 -17.97 -3.85 -2.42
CA LYS A 584 -19.13 -4.27 -1.62
C LYS A 584 -19.45 -3.30 -0.48
N ALA A 585 -18.42 -2.78 0.18
CA ALA A 585 -18.60 -1.77 1.24
C ALA A 585 -19.15 -0.46 0.67
N LEU A 586 -18.68 -0.03 -0.51
CA LEU A 586 -19.22 1.14 -1.21
C LEU A 586 -20.68 0.95 -1.62
N LYS A 587 -21.05 -0.24 -2.13
CA LYS A 587 -22.47 -0.59 -2.42
C LYS A 587 -23.35 -0.45 -1.19
N SER A 588 -22.92 -1.04 -0.09
CA SER A 588 -23.64 -0.99 1.19
C SER A 588 -23.78 0.44 1.70
N PHE A 589 -22.74 1.26 1.52
CA PHE A 589 -22.74 2.67 1.88
C PHE A 589 -23.71 3.48 1.02
N ALA A 590 -23.67 3.31 -0.31
CA ALA A 590 -24.56 4.00 -1.25
C ALA A 590 -26.03 3.67 -0.97
N PHE A 591 -26.34 2.40 -0.75
CA PHE A 591 -27.69 1.95 -0.39
C PHE A 591 -28.19 2.58 0.91
N LYS A 592 -27.35 2.58 1.96
CA LYS A 592 -27.70 3.14 3.26
C LYS A 592 -28.00 4.65 3.20
N HIS A 593 -27.27 5.39 2.38
CA HIS A 593 -27.36 6.84 2.25
C HIS A 593 -28.16 7.31 1.03
N GLN A 594 -28.86 6.39 0.35
CA GLN A 594 -29.72 6.67 -0.82
C GLN A 594 -28.99 7.44 -1.94
N LEU A 595 -27.72 7.09 -2.19
CA LEU A 595 -26.92 7.66 -3.27
C LEU A 595 -27.11 6.87 -4.57
N ASP A 596 -26.83 7.49 -5.72
CA ASP A 596 -26.77 6.76 -6.98
C ASP A 596 -25.61 5.74 -6.94
N GLU A 597 -25.96 4.45 -6.89
CA GLU A 597 -25.01 3.35 -6.70
C GLU A 597 -23.95 3.33 -7.80
N LYS A 598 -24.37 3.50 -9.06
CA LYS A 598 -23.46 3.39 -10.21
C LYS A 598 -22.44 4.52 -10.21
N SER A 599 -22.89 5.77 -10.16
CA SER A 599 -22.02 6.94 -10.16
C SER A 599 -21.09 6.94 -8.95
N PHE A 600 -21.61 6.64 -7.75
CA PHE A 600 -20.81 6.61 -6.52
C PHE A 600 -19.69 5.58 -6.58
N ILE A 601 -19.99 4.35 -6.99
CA ILE A 601 -18.98 3.28 -7.05
C ILE A 601 -17.92 3.59 -8.11
N GLU A 602 -18.31 4.08 -9.28
CA GLU A 602 -17.35 4.38 -10.34
C GLU A 602 -16.33 5.45 -9.96
N VAL A 603 -16.76 6.44 -9.18
CA VAL A 603 -15.89 7.50 -8.67
C VAL A 603 -15.03 6.99 -7.51
N PHE A 604 -15.62 6.29 -6.54
CA PHE A 604 -14.93 5.88 -5.31
C PHE A 604 -14.09 4.61 -5.46
N LYS A 605 -14.35 3.72 -6.43
CA LYS A 605 -13.50 2.55 -6.71
C LYS A 605 -12.07 2.94 -7.10
N LYS A 606 -11.91 4.13 -7.71
CA LYS A 606 -10.63 4.75 -8.08
C LYS A 606 -9.97 5.49 -6.91
N PHE A 607 -10.52 5.43 -5.69
CA PHE A 607 -9.94 6.11 -4.53
C PHE A 607 -8.77 5.28 -3.96
N PRO A 608 -7.53 5.82 -3.91
CA PRO A 608 -6.39 5.09 -3.37
C PRO A 608 -6.47 4.96 -1.84
N PRO A 609 -6.02 3.83 -1.24
CA PRO A 609 -6.01 3.70 0.21
C PRO A 609 -5.23 4.84 0.87
N PHE A 610 -5.74 5.36 1.98
CA PHE A 610 -5.00 6.34 2.77
C PHE A 610 -3.70 5.73 3.31
N LYS A 611 -2.65 6.56 3.39
CA LYS A 611 -1.36 6.15 3.96
C LYS A 611 -1.52 5.72 5.42
N SER A 612 -0.80 4.65 5.78
CA SER A 612 -0.74 4.14 7.16
C SER A 612 0.25 4.93 8.02
N ASP A 613 0.06 6.25 8.08
CA ASP A 613 0.85 7.16 8.91
C ASP A 613 0.07 7.52 10.16
N TYR A 614 0.75 7.76 11.28
CA TYR A 614 0.12 8.00 12.57
C TYR A 614 0.61 9.30 13.23
N GLY A 615 -0.27 9.92 14.02
CA GLY A 615 0.04 11.06 14.88
C GLY A 615 0.68 10.64 16.20
N SER A 616 0.84 11.58 17.13
CA SER A 616 1.43 11.30 18.45
C SER A 616 0.41 10.93 19.53
N TYR A 617 -0.88 11.21 19.28
CA TYR A 617 -1.95 11.07 20.26
C TYR A 617 -3.06 10.14 19.77
N SER A 618 -3.81 9.55 20.70
CA SER A 618 -4.99 8.73 20.37
C SER A 618 -6.16 9.60 19.94
N GLU A 619 -7.15 8.98 19.30
CA GLU A 619 -8.39 9.67 18.93
C GLU A 619 -9.12 10.25 20.15
N LYS A 620 -9.16 9.49 21.26
CA LYS A 620 -9.74 9.96 22.52
C LYS A 620 -9.02 11.20 23.03
N ALA A 621 -7.69 11.21 22.96
CA ALA A 621 -6.91 12.35 23.42
C ALA A 621 -7.18 13.60 22.58
N ILE A 622 -7.22 13.44 21.25
CA ILE A 622 -7.55 14.53 20.34
C ILE A 622 -8.96 15.05 20.58
N LYS A 623 -9.95 14.18 20.75
CA LYS A 623 -11.34 14.59 21.02
C LYS A 623 -11.50 15.44 22.27
N LYS A 624 -10.66 15.24 23.30
CA LYS A 624 -10.66 16.10 24.50
C LYS A 624 -9.93 17.43 24.30
N LEU A 625 -8.87 17.45 23.48
CA LEU A 625 -8.09 18.67 23.23
C LEU A 625 -8.78 19.59 22.23
N LEU A 626 -9.41 19.03 21.19
CA LEU A 626 -9.97 19.78 20.07
C LEU A 626 -10.99 20.86 20.49
N PRO A 627 -11.89 20.65 21.46
CA PRO A 627 -12.78 21.70 21.97
C PRO A 627 -12.03 22.94 22.46
N LEU A 628 -10.88 22.79 23.10
CA LEU A 628 -10.06 23.91 23.59
C LEU A 628 -9.23 24.58 22.50
N LEU A 629 -8.97 23.88 21.39
CA LEU A 629 -8.25 24.40 20.22
C LEU A 629 -9.19 25.09 19.22
N ARG A 630 -10.49 24.88 19.29
CA ARG A 630 -11.46 25.51 18.38
C ARG A 630 -11.71 26.95 18.79
N LEU A 631 -12.09 27.77 17.82
CA LEU A 631 -12.35 29.20 18.00
C LEU A 631 -13.68 29.58 17.34
N GLY A 632 -14.37 30.54 17.94
CA GLY A 632 -15.60 31.17 17.45
C GLY A 632 -16.68 30.15 17.10
N LYS A 633 -17.22 30.16 15.87
CA LYS A 633 -18.33 29.27 15.46
C LYS A 633 -18.01 27.77 15.53
N TYR A 634 -16.73 27.39 15.55
CA TYR A 634 -16.33 25.99 15.70
C TYR A 634 -16.22 25.57 17.17
N TRP A 635 -16.19 26.53 18.10
CA TRP A 635 -16.06 26.29 19.53
C TRP A 635 -17.42 26.07 20.18
N SER A 636 -17.45 25.19 21.18
CA SER A 636 -18.63 24.93 22.00
C SER A 636 -18.20 24.48 23.38
N TRP A 637 -18.67 25.19 24.41
CA TRP A 637 -18.42 24.82 25.81
C TRP A 637 -18.90 23.40 26.12
N ASP A 638 -20.06 23.00 25.58
CA ASP A 638 -20.65 21.68 25.79
C ASP A 638 -19.84 20.51 25.23
N ALA A 639 -18.95 20.79 24.27
CA ALA A 639 -18.05 19.79 23.73
C ALA A 639 -16.85 19.46 24.65
N ILE A 640 -16.56 20.29 25.66
CA ILE A 640 -15.48 20.05 26.62
C ILE A 640 -15.87 18.93 27.59
N ASP A 641 -14.96 17.99 27.85
CA ASP A 641 -15.24 16.88 28.75
C ASP A 641 -15.40 17.34 30.22
N LYS A 642 -16.23 16.60 30.96
CA LYS A 642 -16.62 16.96 32.34
C LYS A 642 -15.41 17.23 33.25
N ASN A 643 -14.40 16.37 33.22
CA ASN A 643 -13.24 16.53 34.10
C ASN A 643 -12.44 17.80 33.77
N SER A 644 -12.32 18.12 32.47
CA SER A 644 -11.69 19.37 32.03
C SER A 644 -12.52 20.59 32.43
N LYS A 645 -13.86 20.54 32.33
CA LYS A 645 -14.75 21.61 32.81
C LYS A 645 -14.61 21.85 34.31
N ASP A 646 -14.66 20.79 35.11
CA ASP A 646 -14.51 20.88 36.57
C ASP A 646 -13.17 21.53 36.94
N ARG A 647 -12.09 21.17 36.23
CA ARG A 647 -10.77 21.79 36.42
C ARG A 647 -10.75 23.26 35.99
N ILE A 648 -11.36 23.60 34.86
CA ILE A 648 -11.47 25.00 34.41
C ILE A 648 -12.23 25.84 35.44
N GLN A 649 -13.32 25.33 36.00
CA GLN A 649 -14.09 26.01 37.06
C GLN A 649 -13.27 26.24 38.33
N LYS A 650 -12.41 25.28 38.72
CA LYS A 650 -11.46 25.45 39.84
C LYS A 650 -10.35 26.47 39.57
N ILE A 651 -9.93 26.59 38.30
CA ILE A 651 -8.99 27.64 37.88
C ILE A 651 -9.67 29.01 37.96
N LEU A 652 -10.92 29.13 37.48
CA LEU A 652 -11.70 30.37 37.49
C LEU A 652 -12.09 30.82 38.90
N SER A 653 -12.52 29.90 39.76
CA SER A 653 -12.94 30.20 41.14
C SER A 653 -11.78 30.45 42.10
N GLY A 654 -10.56 30.03 41.73
CA GLY A 654 -9.40 30.10 42.61
C GLY A 654 -9.39 29.03 43.71
N GLU A 655 -10.32 28.07 43.70
CA GLU A 655 -10.41 26.98 44.67
C GLU A 655 -9.14 26.11 44.62
N TYR A 656 -8.50 25.85 45.77
CA TYR A 656 -7.30 25.01 45.85
C TYR A 656 -7.58 23.56 45.47
N ASP A 657 -6.72 22.96 44.65
CA ASP A 657 -6.81 21.56 44.23
C ASP A 657 -5.38 21.02 44.08
N GLU A 658 -5.02 20.04 44.90
CA GLU A 658 -3.69 19.40 44.91
C GLU A 658 -3.33 18.76 43.55
N THR A 659 -4.33 18.44 42.72
CA THR A 659 -4.12 17.85 41.39
C THR A 659 -3.82 18.90 40.31
N ILE A 660 -3.99 20.19 40.61
CA ILE A 660 -3.67 21.31 39.71
C ILE A 660 -2.35 21.93 40.16
N ARG A 661 -1.29 21.67 39.38
CA ARG A 661 0.03 22.27 39.63
C ARG A 661 -0.03 23.79 39.53
N ASP A 662 0.68 24.50 40.41
CA ASP A 662 0.73 25.98 40.43
C ASP A 662 1.10 26.59 39.08
N LYS A 663 2.04 25.96 38.37
CA LYS A 663 2.45 26.34 37.01
C LYS A 663 1.28 26.40 36.01
N ILE A 664 0.20 25.64 36.22
CA ILE A 664 -1.00 25.69 35.38
C ILE A 664 -1.78 26.97 35.67
N ARG A 665 -1.93 27.34 36.95
CA ARG A 665 -2.60 28.58 37.36
C ARG A 665 -1.83 29.81 36.86
N ASP A 666 -0.51 29.81 36.99
CA ASP A 666 0.34 30.90 36.49
C ASP A 666 0.14 31.13 35.00
N LYS A 667 0.11 30.05 34.21
CA LYS A 667 -0.02 30.13 32.76
C LYS A 667 -1.45 30.42 32.29
N ALA A 668 -2.46 30.03 33.07
CA ALA A 668 -3.86 30.27 32.78
C ALA A 668 -4.41 31.57 33.40
N PHE A 669 -3.58 32.36 34.09
CA PHE A 669 -4.01 33.56 34.84
C PHE A 669 -4.77 34.60 34.01
N HIS A 670 -4.51 34.68 32.70
CA HIS A 670 -5.20 35.57 31.77
C HIS A 670 -6.60 35.07 31.35
N LEU A 671 -6.94 33.82 31.63
CA LEU A 671 -8.21 33.18 31.29
C LEU A 671 -9.19 33.37 32.45
N LYS A 672 -10.08 34.36 32.36
CA LYS A 672 -10.97 34.80 33.45
C LYS A 672 -12.44 34.46 33.24
N GLN A 673 -12.81 34.02 32.04
CA GLN A 673 -14.17 33.70 31.65
C GLN A 673 -14.17 32.40 30.82
N GLU A 674 -15.32 31.74 30.70
CA GLU A 674 -15.45 30.45 30.01
C GLU A 674 -15.05 30.54 28.53
N ASP A 675 -15.42 31.64 27.87
CA ASP A 675 -15.09 31.94 26.49
C ASP A 675 -13.60 32.20 26.26
N HIS A 676 -12.81 32.50 27.29
CA HIS A 676 -11.35 32.60 27.15
C HIS A 676 -10.70 31.21 26.89
N PHE A 677 -11.39 30.10 27.18
CA PHE A 677 -10.87 28.74 26.99
C PHE A 677 -11.05 28.19 25.56
N GLN A 678 -11.31 29.08 24.60
CA GLN A 678 -11.28 28.78 23.17
C GLN A 678 -9.94 29.21 22.54
N GLY A 679 -9.59 28.59 21.42
CA GLY A 679 -8.40 28.95 20.63
C GLY A 679 -7.07 28.80 21.35
N LEU A 680 -6.97 27.89 22.31
CA LEU A 680 -5.76 27.69 23.09
C LEU A 680 -4.67 26.99 22.28
N GLN A 681 -3.43 27.42 22.47
CA GLN A 681 -2.28 26.68 21.97
C GLN A 681 -2.23 25.27 22.59
N LEU A 682 -1.73 24.29 21.82
CA LEU A 682 -1.72 22.87 22.24
C LEU A 682 -1.17 22.69 23.66
N TRP A 683 -0.05 23.36 23.98
CA TRP A 683 0.61 23.14 25.24
C TRP A 683 -0.26 23.54 26.44
N LEU A 684 -1.03 24.63 26.30
CA LEU A 684 -1.94 25.10 27.34
C LEU A 684 -3.17 24.20 27.43
N ALA A 685 -3.76 23.82 26.29
CA ALA A 685 -4.85 22.85 26.24
C ALA A 685 -4.46 21.51 26.90
N GLN A 686 -3.22 21.05 26.72
CA GLN A 686 -2.73 19.83 27.36
C GLN A 686 -2.56 19.97 28.87
N TYR A 687 -2.07 21.12 29.37
CA TYR A 687 -2.06 21.35 30.81
C TYR A 687 -3.46 21.38 31.41
N ILE A 688 -4.43 22.00 30.72
CA ILE A 688 -5.81 22.03 31.17
C ILE A 688 -6.39 20.62 31.21
N VAL A 689 -6.28 19.83 30.15
CA VAL A 689 -6.90 18.49 30.11
C VAL A 689 -6.14 17.47 30.96
N TYR A 690 -4.80 17.43 30.86
CA TYR A 690 -3.97 16.33 31.41
C TYR A 690 -3.03 16.75 32.53
N GLY A 691 -2.91 18.03 32.86
CA GLY A 691 -1.98 18.53 33.87
C GLY A 691 -0.51 18.50 33.47
N ARG A 692 -0.21 18.14 32.21
CA ARG A 692 1.15 18.05 31.65
C ARG A 692 1.14 18.25 30.13
N HIS A 693 2.27 18.66 29.57
CA HIS A 693 2.47 18.79 28.11
C HIS A 693 3.51 17.78 27.60
N SER A 694 4.79 18.07 27.83
CA SER A 694 5.94 17.26 27.40
C SER A 694 6.64 16.55 28.56
N GLU A 695 6.22 16.80 29.80
CA GLU A 695 6.78 16.15 30.96
C GLU A 695 6.48 14.65 30.98
N ALA A 696 7.46 13.86 31.44
CA ALA A 696 7.28 12.42 31.63
C ALA A 696 6.07 12.15 32.55
N ALA A 697 5.28 11.17 32.15
CA ALA A 697 4.08 10.77 32.87
C ALA A 697 4.38 10.24 34.27
N GLU A 698 5.45 9.45 34.32
CA GLU A 698 6.04 8.83 35.50
C GLU A 698 7.54 9.09 35.39
N ILE A 699 8.11 9.76 36.38
CA ILE A 699 9.56 9.81 36.54
C ILE A 699 9.91 8.56 37.34
N GLY A 700 10.31 7.50 36.65
CA GLY A 700 10.88 6.33 37.32
C GLY A 700 12.13 6.77 38.06
N LYS A 701 12.09 6.73 39.39
CA LYS A 701 13.26 6.96 40.24
C LYS A 701 13.68 5.61 40.80
N TRP A 702 14.80 5.09 40.31
CA TRP A 702 15.47 3.96 40.95
C TRP A 702 16.19 4.48 42.19
N ASN A 703 15.87 3.92 43.35
CA ASN A 703 16.49 4.31 44.62
C ASN A 703 17.61 3.35 45.01
N SER A 704 17.70 2.18 44.36
CA SER A 704 18.73 1.17 44.59
C SER A 704 19.28 0.60 43.27
N VAL A 705 20.39 -0.13 43.35
CA VAL A 705 20.93 -0.92 42.23
C VAL A 705 19.99 -2.10 41.92
N ASP A 706 19.38 -2.70 42.94
CA ASP A 706 18.44 -3.82 42.81
C ASP A 706 17.21 -3.43 41.98
N ASP A 707 16.70 -2.19 42.13
CA ASP A 707 15.59 -1.67 41.31
C ASP A 707 15.94 -1.66 39.81
N LEU A 708 17.23 -1.43 39.50
CA LEU A 708 17.75 -1.37 38.14
C LEU A 708 18.03 -2.77 37.58
N GLU A 709 18.51 -3.70 38.41
CA GLU A 709 18.65 -5.11 38.04
C GLU A 709 17.30 -5.76 37.75
N GLN A 710 16.29 -5.52 38.60
CA GLN A 710 14.93 -6.02 38.39
C GLN A 710 14.36 -5.47 37.06
N TYR A 711 14.55 -4.17 36.79
CA TYR A 711 14.16 -3.59 35.51
C TYR A 711 14.85 -4.27 34.32
N LEU A 712 16.14 -4.56 34.41
CA LEU A 712 16.90 -5.24 33.35
C LEU A 712 16.45 -6.70 33.15
N GLN A 713 16.07 -7.40 34.21
CA GLN A 713 15.52 -8.77 34.12
C GLN A 713 14.14 -8.78 33.45
N ASP A 714 13.30 -7.79 33.77
CA ASP A 714 11.97 -7.62 33.16
C ASP A 714 12.04 -7.02 31.74
N PHE A 715 13.20 -6.46 31.37
CA PHE A 715 13.43 -5.84 30.08
C PHE A 715 13.47 -6.89 28.96
N LYS A 716 12.36 -7.00 28.24
CA LYS A 716 12.25 -7.92 27.10
C LYS A 716 13.25 -7.54 26.02
N GLN A 717 14.27 -8.39 25.82
CA GLN A 717 15.22 -8.26 24.73
C GLN A 717 14.44 -8.11 23.39
N HIS A 718 14.71 -7.04 22.65
CA HIS A 718 14.01 -6.61 21.42
C HIS A 718 12.65 -5.89 21.57
N SER A 719 12.35 -5.28 22.73
CA SER A 719 11.12 -4.49 22.92
C SER A 719 11.20 -3.00 22.54
N LEU A 720 12.40 -2.50 22.18
CA LEU A 720 12.62 -1.12 21.71
C LEU A 720 12.66 -1.03 20.19
#